data_AF-A0A319AVD7-F1
#
_entry.id   AF-A0A319AVD7-F1
#
_cell.length_a   1.000
_cell.length_b   1.000
_cell.length_c   1.000
_cell.angle_alpha   90.00
_cell.angle_beta   90.00
_cell.angle_gamma   90.00
#
_symmetry.space_group_name_H-M   'P 1'
#
loop_
_entity.id
_entity.type
_entity.pdbx_description
1 polymer ?
#
loop_
_entity_poly.entity_id
_entity_poly.type
_entity_poly.pdbx_seq_one_letter_code
_entity_poly.pdbx_strand_id
1 'polypeptide(L)'
;MASLTFDHYQIAWVCALPLEAAAASVMLDKIHRSLHPPSTDPNAYVLGELNGHFIAIACLPTGVYGTISAATVMAHMRSTFPRIQFALMVGIGGGVPSTHDDIRLGDVVVSKPGVMHSGVIQYDYGKTVQGGKLEPIGMLNQPPQTLLTHMARLQVLQMIQNDNTIANIVADILARYPDMKERFAPPSQDTDKLFSTSYQHPLGERNCDNCDKERLVARKPRDQAPQIHYGLIASGNQVMKDSETRDRLAQQLGVLCFEMEAAGLMNQLPTLVIRGICDYCDSHKHKGWQGYAALTAAAYTKCLLCSIPASTSPDHSATGIGYWTVPLARNHRFVGRHDEITRLEEIILGKDMPHQIAITGLGGVGKTQVALELAHRVKDRDRACSIFWIPCTSHGVIDQAYMKIAQTMGLHEVRPAEVKEQVKAYLSTNHVGKWLMIFDNADDRDMWLKTDSSHSRLADVLPQSENGRILFTTRNRKFAVEMLSADIISIPDMDKETAYKILERSLVDQSLLRDHEMAMSLLEHLAFLPLAITQASAYINKNGLDLSTYLGLLQEKEPDIVELLSEDFRDPGRYDDIQNPIIITWLISFKQIQRQDQLAADYLSFMACINPRNIPYSLLPASTSKKRQVDALGLLSAYSFTNVHDLDLSLHRLVHIATRTWLRQRSVFTHWVSRTADQIAKVFPNNNDTNREIWRQYLPHALSLVREDDFRQLRKDYANLLEKIATCLYSDGIYQEAELLLTDLVNIRAEKDGPNHPDTLSSMANLASTYRKGGRWTEAETLEVQLLGIYKSMFGIEHPDTLISMANLASTYQNQGRWTEAEALQVQVLEIRKRVLGFQHPKTLISTGNLALTYQNRGQWTKAETLQVQVLEMCKTVFGARHPDTLISMANLASTYWSQKRWAEAEALQVHVLETCKTVLGVEHPNTLISMANLASTYWNQGRWVEAEVLLVQVLKMCKTVLGPVHPDTLASKANLASIYRIQGRLAEAEAL
;
A
#
# COMPACT_ATOMS: atom_id res chain seq x y z
N MET A 1 23.99 -46.52 31.62
CA MET A 1 24.84 -45.69 30.73
C MET A 1 24.13 -45.63 29.39
N ALA A 2 23.76 -44.44 28.93
CA ALA A 2 23.11 -44.28 27.63
C ALA A 2 24.02 -44.81 26.52
N SER A 3 23.48 -45.57 25.57
CA SER A 3 24.24 -46.03 24.41
C SER A 3 24.53 -44.83 23.51
N LEU A 4 25.81 -44.53 23.29
CA LEU A 4 26.21 -43.48 22.34
C LEU A 4 25.79 -43.90 20.92
N THR A 5 25.08 -43.00 20.23
CA THR A 5 24.67 -43.12 18.83
C THR A 5 25.42 -42.09 17.98
N PHE A 6 25.33 -42.20 16.65
CA PHE A 6 25.93 -41.24 15.73
C PHE A 6 25.44 -39.79 15.96
N ASP A 7 24.23 -39.59 16.48
CA ASP A 7 23.66 -38.25 16.77
C ASP A 7 24.39 -37.48 17.87
N HIS A 8 25.25 -38.13 18.64
CA HIS A 8 25.97 -37.45 19.72
C HIS A 8 27.14 -36.62 19.20
N TYR A 9 27.70 -36.96 18.04
CA TYR A 9 28.91 -36.34 17.50
C TYR A 9 28.58 -35.06 16.73
N GLN A 10 29.16 -33.95 17.16
CA GLN A 10 28.83 -32.59 16.69
C GLN A 10 29.96 -31.94 15.90
N ILE A 11 31.18 -32.47 16.00
CA ILE A 11 32.37 -31.91 15.37
C ILE A 11 32.99 -32.96 14.45
N ALA A 12 33.17 -32.60 13.18
CA ALA A 12 34.00 -33.35 12.26
C ALA A 12 35.45 -32.89 12.38
N TRP A 13 36.38 -33.81 12.60
CA TRP A 13 37.81 -33.53 12.54
C TRP A 13 38.41 -34.36 11.40
N VAL A 14 38.77 -33.70 10.31
CA VAL A 14 39.21 -34.38 9.09
C VAL A 14 40.71 -34.17 8.87
N CYS A 15 41.38 -35.28 8.57
CA CYS A 15 42.82 -35.36 8.34
C CYS A 15 43.10 -35.93 6.93
N ALA A 16 44.11 -35.41 6.25
CA ALA A 16 44.55 -35.89 4.94
C ALA A 16 45.44 -37.13 5.03
N LEU A 17 46.24 -37.25 6.09
CA LEU A 17 47.25 -38.31 6.25
C LEU A 17 47.05 -39.12 7.53
N PRO A 18 47.42 -40.42 7.54
CA PRO A 18 47.36 -41.24 8.75
C PRO A 18 48.16 -40.68 9.94
N LEU A 19 49.27 -39.97 9.67
CA LEU A 19 50.07 -39.33 10.72
C LEU A 19 49.31 -38.17 11.39
N GLU A 20 48.48 -37.45 10.64
CA GLU A 20 47.66 -36.35 11.15
C GLU A 20 46.49 -36.91 11.97
N ALA A 21 45.87 -37.98 11.50
CA ALA A 21 44.82 -38.69 12.25
C ALA A 21 45.36 -39.29 13.56
N ALA A 22 46.61 -39.77 13.57
CA ALA A 22 47.28 -40.22 14.80
C ALA A 22 47.49 -39.07 15.79
N ALA A 23 47.97 -37.91 15.32
CA ALA A 23 48.11 -36.70 16.13
C ALA A 23 46.77 -36.20 16.68
N ALA A 24 45.70 -36.25 15.87
CA ALA A 24 44.35 -35.89 16.30
C ALA A 24 43.78 -36.85 17.36
N SER A 25 43.96 -38.16 17.17
CA SER A 25 43.40 -39.19 18.06
C SER A 25 43.94 -39.10 19.48
N VAL A 26 45.22 -38.75 19.65
CA VAL A 26 45.84 -38.61 20.98
C VAL A 26 45.43 -37.32 21.71
N MET A 27 44.79 -36.36 21.01
CA MET A 27 44.26 -35.15 21.65
C MET A 27 42.96 -35.39 22.40
N LEU A 28 42.21 -36.44 22.06
CA LEU A 28 40.95 -36.81 22.72
C LEU A 28 41.19 -37.16 24.19
N ASP A 29 40.30 -36.70 25.07
CA ASP A 29 40.34 -37.05 26.49
C ASP A 29 39.80 -38.47 26.71
N LYS A 30 38.87 -38.92 25.85
CA LYS A 30 38.28 -40.26 25.87
C LYS A 30 38.01 -40.76 24.46
N ILE A 31 38.43 -41.99 24.16
CA ILE A 31 38.10 -42.68 22.92
C ILE A 31 36.85 -43.56 23.15
N HIS A 32 35.86 -43.43 22.28
CA HIS A 32 34.61 -44.19 22.31
C HIS A 32 34.74 -45.51 21.54
N ARG A 33 33.87 -46.49 21.86
CA ARG A 33 33.80 -47.74 21.09
C ARG A 33 33.37 -47.42 19.65
N SER A 34 33.98 -48.09 18.69
CA SER A 34 33.66 -47.93 17.27
C SER A 34 32.19 -48.27 17.02
N LEU A 35 31.48 -47.36 16.35
CA LEU A 35 30.14 -47.59 15.81
C LEU A 35 30.30 -48.05 14.36
N HIS A 36 29.52 -49.04 13.94
CA HIS A 36 29.56 -49.53 12.56
C HIS A 36 28.76 -48.59 11.64
N PRO A 37 29.41 -47.85 10.72
CA PRO A 37 28.70 -46.96 9.80
C PRO A 37 27.84 -47.78 8.82
N PRO A 38 26.81 -47.16 8.19
CA PRO A 38 26.01 -47.81 7.16
C PRO A 38 26.88 -48.34 6.00
N SER A 39 26.43 -49.39 5.31
CA SER A 39 27.17 -49.96 4.16
C SER A 39 27.41 -48.98 3.00
N THR A 40 26.70 -47.86 2.98
CA THR A 40 26.84 -46.76 2.02
C THR A 40 27.97 -45.79 2.35
N ASP A 41 28.58 -45.88 3.53
CA ASP A 41 29.68 -45.04 3.97
C ASP A 41 30.97 -45.87 4.12
N PRO A 42 31.95 -45.71 3.21
CA PRO A 42 33.19 -46.47 3.25
C PRO A 42 34.23 -45.92 4.23
N ASN A 43 33.95 -44.83 4.94
CA ASN A 43 34.92 -44.16 5.80
C ASN A 43 35.18 -44.94 7.11
N ALA A 44 36.40 -44.80 7.61
CA ALA A 44 36.78 -45.25 8.94
C ALA A 44 36.82 -44.04 9.91
N TYR A 45 36.16 -44.19 11.07
CA TYR A 45 36.07 -43.13 12.07
C TYR A 45 36.74 -43.52 13.38
N VAL A 46 37.49 -42.57 13.96
CA VAL A 46 37.87 -42.60 15.38
C VAL A 46 36.92 -41.67 16.12
N LEU A 47 36.20 -42.22 17.09
CA LEU A 47 35.17 -41.50 17.83
C LEU A 47 35.66 -41.20 19.24
N GLY A 48 35.39 -40.00 19.75
CA GLY A 48 35.74 -39.68 21.13
C GLY A 48 35.18 -38.36 21.63
N GLU A 49 35.73 -37.95 22.76
CA GLU A 49 35.34 -36.74 23.49
C GLU A 49 36.59 -35.89 23.78
N LEU A 50 36.43 -34.58 23.66
CA LEU A 50 37.45 -33.59 24.03
C LEU A 50 36.76 -32.40 24.70
N ASN A 51 37.09 -32.13 25.95
CA ASN A 51 36.47 -31.07 26.75
C ASN A 51 34.93 -31.06 26.65
N GLY A 52 34.27 -32.21 26.76
CA GLY A 52 32.81 -32.33 26.66
C GLY A 52 32.23 -32.30 25.23
N HIS A 53 33.06 -32.05 24.21
CA HIS A 53 32.64 -32.09 22.80
C HIS A 53 32.81 -33.50 22.23
N PHE A 54 31.77 -34.00 21.57
CA PHE A 54 31.79 -35.30 20.90
C PHE A 54 32.31 -35.14 19.47
N ILE A 55 33.44 -35.77 19.17
CA ILE A 55 34.21 -35.59 17.93
C ILE A 55 34.26 -36.90 17.16
N ALA A 56 33.98 -36.81 15.86
CA ALA A 56 34.27 -37.87 14.91
C ALA A 56 35.51 -37.45 14.09
N ILE A 57 36.55 -38.28 14.11
CA ILE A 57 37.79 -38.07 13.36
C ILE A 57 37.77 -38.97 12.11
N ALA A 58 38.02 -38.42 10.94
CA ALA A 58 38.12 -39.14 9.68
C ALA A 58 39.46 -38.88 8.98
N CYS A 59 40.03 -39.90 8.34
CA CYS A 59 41.22 -39.79 7.51
C CYS A 59 40.85 -40.02 6.04
N LEU A 60 41.42 -39.24 5.12
CA LEU A 60 41.25 -39.47 3.68
C LEU A 60 41.83 -40.84 3.27
N PRO A 61 41.31 -41.48 2.22
CA PRO A 61 41.84 -42.77 1.75
C PRO A 61 43.32 -42.68 1.35
N THR A 62 44.11 -43.69 1.74
CA THR A 62 45.55 -43.74 1.46
C THR A 62 45.83 -43.61 -0.04
N GLY A 63 46.61 -42.61 -0.43
CA GLY A 63 46.96 -42.36 -1.84
C GLY A 63 45.96 -41.49 -2.61
N VAL A 64 44.81 -41.11 -2.02
CA VAL A 64 43.76 -40.31 -2.65
C VAL A 64 43.59 -38.99 -1.89
N TYR A 65 44.29 -37.96 -2.34
CA TYR A 65 44.30 -36.62 -1.75
C TYR A 65 43.59 -35.61 -2.64
N GLY A 66 43.44 -34.37 -2.15
CA GLY A 66 42.84 -33.29 -2.92
C GLY A 66 41.39 -32.99 -2.57
N THR A 67 40.90 -31.85 -3.04
CA THR A 67 39.59 -31.29 -2.72
C THR A 67 38.40 -32.24 -2.96
N ILE A 68 38.44 -33.07 -4.02
CA ILE A 68 37.36 -34.01 -4.35
C ILE A 68 37.26 -35.15 -3.32
N SER A 69 38.41 -35.71 -2.93
CA SER A 69 38.50 -36.77 -1.91
C SER A 69 37.94 -36.25 -0.58
N ALA A 70 38.37 -35.04 -0.22
CA ALA A 70 37.98 -34.36 0.99
C ALA A 70 36.47 -34.05 1.04
N ALA A 71 35.89 -33.60 -0.08
CA ALA A 71 34.45 -33.41 -0.22
C ALA A 71 33.64 -34.72 -0.09
N THR A 72 34.16 -35.81 -0.66
CA THR A 72 33.51 -37.13 -0.61
C THR A 72 33.45 -37.68 0.82
N VAL A 73 34.57 -37.61 1.54
CA VAL A 73 34.62 -38.03 2.96
C VAL A 73 33.65 -37.19 3.80
N MET A 74 33.61 -35.87 3.59
CA MET A 74 32.69 -34.99 4.32
C MET A 74 31.22 -35.28 4.00
N ALA A 75 30.86 -35.53 2.74
CA ALA A 75 29.49 -35.84 2.35
C ALA A 75 28.96 -37.10 3.05
N HIS A 76 29.75 -38.18 3.07
CA HIS A 76 29.41 -39.40 3.80
C HIS A 76 29.37 -39.19 5.32
N MET A 77 30.33 -38.44 5.87
CA MET A 77 30.37 -38.14 7.29
C MET A 77 29.16 -37.31 7.74
N ARG A 78 28.66 -36.37 6.93
CA ARG A 78 27.41 -35.65 7.23
C ARG A 78 26.18 -36.57 7.19
N SER A 79 26.17 -37.54 6.27
CA SER A 79 25.12 -38.55 6.21
C SER A 79 25.13 -39.48 7.43
N THR A 80 26.30 -39.86 7.92
CA THR A 80 26.45 -40.79 9.05
C THR A 80 26.25 -40.10 10.40
N PHE A 81 26.69 -38.86 10.55
CA PHE A 81 26.58 -38.08 11.79
C PHE A 81 25.72 -36.83 11.55
N PRO A 82 24.38 -36.92 11.70
CA PRO A 82 23.45 -35.86 11.29
C PRO A 82 23.54 -34.60 12.16
N ARG A 83 24.18 -34.67 13.33
CA ARG A 83 24.36 -33.52 14.25
C ARG A 83 25.70 -32.81 14.11
N ILE A 84 26.53 -33.16 13.13
CA ILE A 84 27.76 -32.43 12.86
C ILE A 84 27.43 -30.99 12.47
N GLN A 85 27.90 -30.02 13.25
CA GLN A 85 27.61 -28.60 13.09
C GLN A 85 28.69 -27.89 12.25
N PHE A 86 29.94 -28.29 12.42
CA PHE A 86 31.09 -27.74 11.72
C PHE A 86 32.23 -28.75 11.62
N ALA A 87 33.17 -28.47 10.72
CA ALA A 87 34.37 -29.27 10.54
C ALA A 87 35.64 -28.51 10.93
N LEU A 88 36.67 -29.28 11.24
CA LEU A 88 38.04 -28.85 11.44
C LEU A 88 38.90 -29.64 10.45
N MET A 89 39.53 -28.93 9.50
CA MET A 89 40.53 -29.55 8.62
C MET A 89 41.90 -29.33 9.28
N VAL A 90 42.41 -30.37 9.92
CA VAL A 90 43.65 -30.29 10.70
C VAL A 90 44.69 -31.22 10.11
N GLY A 91 45.86 -30.67 9.82
CA GLY A 91 46.94 -31.45 9.25
C GLY A 91 48.19 -30.62 9.01
N ILE A 92 49.01 -31.06 8.08
CA ILE A 92 50.22 -30.35 7.68
C ILE A 92 49.99 -29.51 6.43
N GLY A 93 50.74 -28.44 6.28
CA GLY A 93 50.77 -27.59 5.10
C GLY A 93 52.16 -27.02 4.89
N GLY A 94 52.37 -26.38 3.74
CA GLY A 94 53.60 -25.64 3.48
C GLY A 94 53.43 -24.18 3.89
N GLY A 95 54.43 -23.62 4.57
CA GLY A 95 54.41 -22.25 5.07
C GLY A 95 55.03 -21.26 4.10
N VAL A 96 54.61 -20.00 4.20
CA VAL A 96 55.13 -18.91 3.38
C VAL A 96 55.80 -17.87 4.30
N PRO A 97 57.12 -17.97 4.51
CA PRO A 97 57.84 -17.00 5.33
C PRO A 97 57.87 -15.63 4.65
N SER A 98 57.65 -14.56 5.42
CA SER A 98 57.74 -13.18 4.94
C SER A 98 58.47 -12.29 5.97
N THR A 99 58.72 -11.02 5.61
CA THR A 99 59.29 -10.05 6.56
C THR A 99 58.32 -9.65 7.67
N HIS A 100 57.01 -9.84 7.44
CA HIS A 100 55.96 -9.52 8.41
C HIS A 100 55.59 -10.74 9.27
N ASP A 101 55.63 -11.93 8.68
CA ASP A 101 55.29 -13.20 9.33
C ASP A 101 56.47 -14.18 9.19
N ASP A 102 57.28 -14.31 10.24
CA ASP A 102 58.43 -15.24 10.30
C ASP A 102 57.95 -16.69 10.59
N ILE A 103 57.24 -17.26 9.61
CA ILE A 103 56.72 -18.63 9.67
C ILE A 103 57.88 -19.62 9.64
N ARG A 104 57.93 -20.53 10.62
CA ARG A 104 58.94 -21.59 10.72
C ARG A 104 58.35 -22.99 10.71
N LEU A 105 59.19 -23.99 10.47
CA LEU A 105 58.76 -25.39 10.58
C LEU A 105 58.32 -25.68 12.02
N GLY A 106 57.17 -26.36 12.16
CA GLY A 106 56.51 -26.63 13.44
C GLY A 106 55.53 -25.55 13.90
N ASP A 107 55.56 -24.34 13.32
CA ASP A 107 54.52 -23.32 13.56
C ASP A 107 53.16 -23.78 13.03
N VAL A 108 52.10 -23.09 13.45
CA VAL A 108 50.73 -23.37 13.03
C VAL A 108 50.14 -22.15 12.32
N VAL A 109 49.56 -22.36 11.15
CA VAL A 109 48.77 -21.36 10.42
C VAL A 109 47.29 -21.71 10.52
N VAL A 110 46.47 -20.75 10.93
CA VAL A 110 45.01 -20.91 11.10
C VAL A 110 44.29 -19.97 10.14
N SER A 111 43.33 -20.51 9.38
CA SER A 111 42.58 -19.73 8.39
C SER A 111 41.77 -18.61 9.04
N LYS A 112 41.96 -17.36 8.60
CA LYS A 112 41.25 -16.17 9.09
C LYS A 112 40.44 -15.49 7.97
N PRO A 113 39.10 -15.35 8.10
CA PRO A 113 38.28 -14.62 7.15
C PRO A 113 38.68 -13.14 7.04
N GLY A 114 38.53 -12.57 5.85
CA GLY A 114 38.77 -11.16 5.54
C GLY A 114 37.60 -10.56 4.74
N VAL A 115 37.70 -9.29 4.33
CA VAL A 115 36.61 -8.56 3.65
C VAL A 115 36.13 -9.27 2.38
N MET A 116 37.03 -9.95 1.66
CA MET A 116 36.76 -10.56 0.36
C MET A 116 36.95 -12.09 0.33
N HIS A 117 37.34 -12.73 1.45
CA HIS A 117 37.63 -14.17 1.49
C HIS A 117 37.17 -14.83 2.79
N SER A 118 36.76 -16.10 2.71
CA SER A 118 36.29 -16.89 3.86
C SER A 118 37.40 -17.47 4.73
N GLY A 119 38.65 -17.10 4.46
CA GLY A 119 39.85 -17.57 5.17
C GLY A 119 40.64 -18.62 4.39
N VAL A 120 40.03 -19.19 3.35
CA VAL A 120 40.68 -20.04 2.35
C VAL A 120 40.36 -19.53 0.96
N ILE A 121 41.35 -19.54 0.05
CA ILE A 121 41.14 -19.32 -1.38
C ILE A 121 41.42 -20.62 -2.13
N GLN A 122 40.45 -21.03 -2.96
CA GLN A 122 40.65 -22.16 -3.86
C GLN A 122 41.45 -21.72 -5.09
N TYR A 123 42.49 -22.48 -5.45
CA TYR A 123 43.28 -22.28 -6.67
C TYR A 123 43.37 -23.56 -7.50
N ASP A 124 43.24 -23.45 -8.83
CA ASP A 124 43.34 -24.59 -9.76
C ASP A 124 44.64 -24.48 -10.57
N TYR A 125 45.71 -25.09 -10.05
CA TYR A 125 47.01 -25.13 -10.73
C TYR A 125 46.99 -26.28 -11.76
N GLY A 126 46.83 -25.95 -13.05
CA GLY A 126 46.84 -26.94 -14.14
C GLY A 126 45.85 -26.73 -15.28
N LYS A 127 44.93 -25.75 -15.19
CA LYS A 127 44.16 -25.24 -16.34
C LYS A 127 44.65 -23.84 -16.68
N THR A 128 45.52 -23.75 -17.67
CA THR A 128 46.14 -22.52 -18.18
C THR A 128 45.09 -21.57 -18.76
N VAL A 129 44.78 -20.48 -18.04
CA VAL A 129 44.38 -19.22 -18.66
C VAL A 129 45.67 -18.48 -18.99
N GLN A 130 45.83 -18.04 -20.25
CA GLN A 130 46.99 -17.28 -20.72
C GLN A 130 47.28 -16.11 -19.77
N GLY A 131 48.42 -16.14 -19.06
CA GLY A 131 48.87 -15.03 -18.21
C GLY A 131 49.16 -15.35 -16.74
N GLY A 132 48.99 -16.60 -16.28
CA GLY A 132 49.49 -17.03 -14.96
C GLY A 132 48.88 -16.28 -13.76
N LYS A 133 47.67 -15.74 -13.91
CA LYS A 133 46.88 -15.12 -12.83
C LYS A 133 45.92 -16.14 -12.24
N LEU A 134 45.85 -16.21 -10.92
CA LEU A 134 44.81 -16.96 -10.21
C LEU A 134 43.52 -16.13 -10.21
N GLU A 135 42.43 -16.70 -10.70
CA GLU A 135 41.09 -16.14 -10.53
C GLU A 135 40.41 -16.83 -9.33
N PRO A 136 39.87 -16.07 -8.36
CA PRO A 136 39.11 -16.63 -7.24
C PRO A 136 37.88 -17.39 -7.77
N ILE A 137 37.85 -18.71 -7.55
CA ILE A 137 36.73 -19.58 -7.96
C ILE A 137 35.66 -19.55 -6.85
N GLY A 138 34.90 -18.46 -6.76
CA GLY A 138 33.76 -18.33 -5.84
C GLY A 138 34.11 -18.14 -4.35
N MET A 139 33.08 -17.92 -3.53
CA MET A 139 33.22 -17.80 -2.08
C MET A 139 32.90 -19.14 -1.40
N LEU A 140 33.87 -19.69 -0.65
CA LEU A 140 33.69 -20.89 0.18
C LEU A 140 32.96 -20.55 1.49
N ASN A 141 32.32 -21.53 2.15
CA ASN A 141 31.64 -21.31 3.44
C ASN A 141 32.62 -20.79 4.51
N GLN A 142 32.21 -19.78 5.27
CA GLN A 142 33.04 -19.24 6.36
C GLN A 142 33.06 -20.17 7.58
N PRO A 143 34.15 -20.20 8.37
CA PRO A 143 34.15 -20.85 9.68
C PRO A 143 33.02 -20.29 10.57
N PRO A 144 32.39 -21.13 11.41
CA PRO A 144 31.35 -20.68 12.33
C PRO A 144 31.82 -19.52 13.22
N GLN A 145 30.91 -18.60 13.53
CA GLN A 145 31.20 -17.44 14.37
C GLN A 145 31.78 -17.86 15.74
N THR A 146 31.30 -18.96 16.32
CA THR A 146 31.83 -19.50 17.59
C THR A 146 33.34 -19.79 17.50
N LEU A 147 33.80 -20.45 16.43
CA LEU A 147 35.24 -20.70 16.25
C LEU A 147 36.01 -19.39 16.10
N LEU A 148 35.47 -18.42 15.36
CA LEU A 148 36.12 -17.13 15.14
C LEU A 148 36.23 -16.29 16.44
N THR A 149 35.19 -16.28 17.27
CA THR A 149 35.19 -15.60 18.57
C THR A 149 36.21 -16.21 19.53
N HIS A 150 36.27 -17.54 19.59
CA HIS A 150 37.21 -18.22 20.47
C HIS A 150 38.66 -18.17 19.94
N MET A 151 38.85 -18.16 18.63
CA MET A 151 40.13 -17.87 17.99
C MET A 151 40.62 -16.45 18.32
N ALA A 152 39.75 -15.45 18.29
CA ALA A 152 40.09 -14.08 18.71
C ALA A 152 40.49 -14.01 20.19
N ARG A 153 39.83 -14.79 21.05
CA ARG A 153 40.22 -14.93 22.47
C ARG A 153 41.61 -15.54 22.64
N LEU A 154 41.96 -16.58 21.87
CA LEU A 154 43.30 -17.16 21.89
C LEU A 154 44.37 -16.17 21.38
N GLN A 155 44.05 -15.36 20.35
CA GLN A 155 44.93 -14.28 19.89
C GLN A 155 45.21 -13.26 21.00
N VAL A 156 44.18 -12.88 21.77
CA VAL A 156 44.35 -11.97 22.92
C VAL A 156 45.26 -12.60 23.99
N LEU A 157 45.07 -13.88 24.30
CA LEU A 157 45.91 -14.57 25.29
C LEU A 157 47.38 -14.64 24.86
N GLN A 158 47.64 -14.89 23.57
CA GLN A 158 48.98 -14.89 22.97
C GLN A 158 49.66 -13.51 23.05
N MET A 159 48.91 -12.40 23.05
CA MET A 159 49.46 -11.05 23.19
C MET A 159 49.77 -10.64 24.63
N ILE A 160 49.07 -11.23 25.61
CA ILE A 160 49.17 -10.83 27.04
C ILE A 160 50.14 -11.74 27.81
N GLN A 161 50.27 -13.00 27.42
CA GLN A 161 51.09 -14.00 28.12
C GLN A 161 52.13 -14.59 27.16
N ASN A 162 53.30 -14.96 27.70
CA ASN A 162 54.28 -15.77 26.96
C ASN A 162 53.73 -17.21 26.87
N ASP A 163 52.83 -17.42 25.91
CA ASP A 163 51.97 -18.60 25.84
C ASP A 163 52.70 -19.81 25.23
N ASN A 164 53.31 -20.63 26.10
CA ASN A 164 53.91 -21.92 25.72
C ASN A 164 52.91 -23.10 25.79
N THR A 165 51.59 -22.84 25.80
CA THR A 165 50.58 -23.90 26.00
C THR A 165 50.67 -25.01 24.96
N ILE A 166 50.94 -24.68 23.69
CA ILE A 166 51.09 -25.67 22.62
C ILE A 166 52.29 -26.58 22.87
N ALA A 167 53.45 -26.00 23.20
CA ALA A 167 54.65 -26.76 23.53
C ALA A 167 54.43 -27.67 24.74
N ASN A 168 53.69 -27.19 25.75
CA ASN A 168 53.34 -27.98 26.94
C ASN A 168 52.43 -29.16 26.60
N ILE A 169 51.40 -28.97 25.76
CA ILE A 169 50.53 -30.06 25.30
C ILE A 169 51.33 -31.09 24.51
N VAL A 170 52.22 -30.65 23.63
CA VAL A 170 53.09 -31.55 22.85
C VAL A 170 54.00 -32.35 23.78
N ALA A 171 54.67 -31.71 24.74
CA ALA A 171 55.56 -32.37 25.70
C ALA A 171 54.80 -33.41 26.55
N ASP A 172 53.60 -33.07 27.02
CA ASP A 172 52.75 -33.96 27.80
C ASP A 172 52.27 -35.18 26.98
N ILE A 173 51.87 -34.98 25.73
CA ILE A 173 51.47 -36.08 24.83
C ILE A 173 52.66 -37.01 24.55
N LEU A 174 53.85 -36.46 24.27
CA LEU A 174 55.04 -37.27 24.04
C LEU A 174 55.51 -38.01 25.29
N ALA A 175 55.22 -37.49 26.49
CA ALA A 175 55.44 -38.21 27.74
C ALA A 175 54.44 -39.36 27.94
N ARG A 176 53.15 -39.13 27.60
CA ARG A 176 52.08 -40.13 27.70
C ARG A 176 52.18 -41.26 26.65
N TYR A 177 52.71 -40.96 25.47
CA TYR A 177 52.86 -41.92 24.36
C TYR A 177 54.34 -42.00 23.90
N PRO A 178 55.21 -42.73 24.62
CA PRO A 178 56.64 -42.79 24.32
C PRO A 178 56.97 -43.25 22.89
N ASP A 179 56.17 -44.17 22.34
CA ASP A 179 56.36 -44.71 20.99
C ASP A 179 56.19 -43.65 19.88
N MET A 180 55.52 -42.54 20.17
CA MET A 180 55.37 -41.43 19.22
C MET A 180 56.63 -40.56 19.13
N LYS A 181 57.53 -40.60 20.13
CA LYS A 181 58.69 -39.70 20.19
C LYS A 181 59.59 -39.79 18.95
N GLU A 182 59.76 -40.98 18.39
CA GLU A 182 60.62 -41.18 17.20
C GLU A 182 60.17 -40.33 15.99
N ARG A 183 58.85 -40.12 15.83
CA ARG A 183 58.28 -39.44 14.65
C ARG A 183 57.71 -38.05 14.93
N PHE A 184 57.34 -37.77 16.17
CA PHE A 184 56.59 -36.56 16.54
C PHE A 184 57.35 -35.60 17.47
N ALA A 185 58.55 -35.97 17.95
CA ALA A 185 59.38 -35.05 18.74
C ALA A 185 59.88 -33.88 17.89
N PRO A 186 60.09 -32.68 18.49
CA PRO A 186 60.65 -31.53 17.79
C PRO A 186 62.03 -31.88 17.21
N PRO A 187 62.23 -31.74 15.88
CA PRO A 187 63.55 -31.91 15.27
C PRO A 187 64.54 -30.85 15.76
N SER A 188 65.83 -31.11 15.59
CA SER A 188 66.88 -30.15 15.95
C SER A 188 66.77 -28.86 15.11
N GLN A 189 67.04 -27.71 15.73
CA GLN A 189 66.83 -26.38 15.13
C GLN A 189 67.65 -26.14 13.85
N ASP A 190 68.81 -26.77 13.71
CA ASP A 190 69.66 -26.72 12.52
C ASP A 190 69.03 -27.39 11.28
N THR A 191 67.93 -28.13 11.48
CA THR A 191 67.16 -28.75 10.38
C THR A 191 66.07 -27.84 9.80
N ASP A 192 65.76 -26.70 10.44
CA ASP A 192 64.89 -25.66 9.87
C ASP A 192 65.68 -24.75 8.91
N LYS A 193 65.76 -25.19 7.66
CA LYS A 193 66.53 -24.53 6.60
C LYS A 193 65.60 -23.87 5.60
N LEU A 194 65.68 -22.55 5.46
CA LEU A 194 65.00 -21.78 4.40
C LEU A 194 66.02 -21.29 3.40
N PHE A 195 65.87 -21.69 2.14
CA PHE A 195 66.75 -21.28 1.04
C PHE A 195 66.20 -20.06 0.30
N SER A 196 67.09 -19.34 -0.39
CA SER A 196 66.72 -18.23 -1.27
C SER A 196 65.77 -18.69 -2.37
N THR A 197 64.85 -17.81 -2.76
CA THR A 197 63.71 -18.11 -3.65
C THR A 197 64.10 -18.61 -5.03
N SER A 198 65.27 -18.19 -5.55
CA SER A 198 65.81 -18.58 -6.85
C SER A 198 66.68 -19.85 -6.81
N TYR A 199 66.87 -20.46 -5.64
CA TYR A 199 67.63 -21.70 -5.49
C TYR A 199 66.71 -22.91 -5.61
N GLN A 200 67.04 -23.84 -6.51
CA GLN A 200 66.30 -25.09 -6.68
C GLN A 200 67.14 -26.27 -6.18
N HIS A 201 66.45 -27.24 -5.59
CA HIS A 201 67.05 -28.47 -5.13
C HIS A 201 67.74 -29.22 -6.29
N PRO A 202 68.96 -29.74 -6.12
CA PRO A 202 69.62 -30.56 -7.13
C PRO A 202 68.76 -31.76 -7.57
N LEU A 203 68.71 -32.01 -8.88
CA LEU A 203 67.93 -33.10 -9.50
C LEU A 203 68.46 -34.47 -9.08
N GLY A 204 67.61 -35.29 -8.44
CA GLY A 204 67.89 -36.70 -8.12
C GLY A 204 68.16 -37.00 -6.63
N GLU A 205 68.34 -35.97 -5.80
CA GLU A 205 68.56 -36.12 -4.36
C GLU A 205 67.25 -36.01 -3.56
N ARG A 206 67.16 -36.71 -2.41
CA ARG A 206 65.92 -36.83 -1.60
C ARG A 206 65.89 -35.97 -0.35
N ASN A 207 67.00 -35.30 -0.01
CA ASN A 207 67.23 -34.52 1.21
C ASN A 207 68.18 -33.34 0.92
N CYS A 208 68.12 -32.31 1.75
CA CYS A 208 68.87 -31.06 1.56
C CYS A 208 70.25 -31.05 2.23
N ASP A 209 70.89 -32.22 2.38
CA ASP A 209 72.20 -32.31 3.05
C ASP A 209 73.34 -31.82 2.16
N ASN A 210 73.21 -31.97 0.84
CA ASN A 210 74.16 -31.49 -0.17
C ASN A 210 73.77 -30.13 -0.79
N CYS A 211 72.73 -29.48 -0.27
CA CYS A 211 72.33 -28.14 -0.74
C CYS A 211 73.33 -27.07 -0.28
N ASP A 212 73.51 -26.05 -1.12
CA ASP A 212 74.44 -24.95 -0.88
C ASP A 212 74.00 -24.11 0.34
N LYS A 213 74.77 -24.19 1.42
CA LYS A 213 74.48 -23.49 2.68
C LYS A 213 74.65 -21.98 2.58
N GLU A 214 75.38 -21.47 1.57
CA GLU A 214 75.49 -20.02 1.33
C GLU A 214 74.18 -19.41 0.81
N ARG A 215 73.26 -20.25 0.31
CA ARG A 215 71.93 -19.86 -0.17
C ARG A 215 70.87 -19.82 0.94
N LEU A 216 71.25 -20.05 2.20
CA LEU A 216 70.31 -19.97 3.33
C LEU A 216 69.94 -18.53 3.64
N VAL A 217 68.66 -18.29 3.90
CA VAL A 217 68.15 -16.99 4.33
C VAL A 217 68.52 -16.75 5.79
N ALA A 218 69.25 -15.66 6.06
CA ALA A 218 69.59 -15.27 7.42
C ALA A 218 68.33 -14.79 8.17
N ARG A 219 67.95 -15.52 9.24
CA ARG A 219 66.80 -15.22 10.09
C ARG A 219 67.24 -14.89 11.52
N LYS A 220 66.51 -14.02 12.22
CA LYS A 220 66.81 -13.66 13.63
C LYS A 220 66.69 -14.91 14.53
N PRO A 221 67.49 -15.07 15.60
CA PRO A 221 67.27 -16.14 16.56
C PRO A 221 65.87 -16.06 17.19
N ARG A 222 65.17 -17.20 17.26
CA ARG A 222 63.83 -17.34 17.88
C ARG A 222 63.83 -18.58 18.78
N ASP A 223 63.05 -18.52 19.85
CA ASP A 223 62.77 -19.68 20.72
C ASP A 223 62.12 -20.83 19.92
N GLN A 224 62.32 -22.07 20.37
CA GLN A 224 61.88 -23.29 19.71
C GLN A 224 60.39 -23.58 19.87
N ALA A 225 59.68 -22.78 20.69
CA ALA A 225 58.23 -22.89 20.83
C ALA A 225 57.51 -22.57 19.50
N PRO A 226 56.51 -23.38 19.10
CA PRO A 226 55.74 -23.14 17.88
C PRO A 226 54.89 -21.88 18.04
N GLN A 227 54.90 -21.01 17.02
CA GLN A 227 54.08 -19.81 16.98
C GLN A 227 52.81 -20.03 16.15
N ILE A 228 51.75 -19.30 16.50
CA ILE A 228 50.46 -19.33 15.79
C ILE A 228 50.33 -18.09 14.93
N HIS A 229 50.08 -18.31 13.63
CA HIS A 229 49.88 -17.29 12.62
C HIS A 229 48.44 -17.36 12.10
N TYR A 230 47.80 -16.21 11.90
CA TYR A 230 46.39 -16.12 11.51
C TYR A 230 46.25 -15.35 10.21
N GLY A 231 45.85 -16.04 9.15
CA GLY A 231 45.76 -15.41 7.84
C GLY A 231 45.15 -16.31 6.79
N LEU A 232 45.39 -15.96 5.54
CA LEU A 232 44.79 -16.64 4.41
C LEU A 232 45.54 -17.92 4.06
N ILE A 233 44.81 -19.01 3.82
CA ILE A 233 45.35 -20.29 3.36
C ILE A 233 44.90 -20.54 1.90
N ALA A 234 45.81 -20.96 1.03
CA ALA A 234 45.48 -21.32 -0.35
C ALA A 234 45.30 -22.85 -0.46
N SER A 235 44.18 -23.27 -1.05
CA SER A 235 43.80 -24.67 -1.21
C SER A 235 43.72 -25.06 -2.68
N GLY A 236 44.45 -26.09 -3.12
CA GLY A 236 44.46 -26.44 -4.54
C GLY A 236 44.69 -27.91 -4.85
N ASN A 237 44.49 -28.27 -6.11
CA ASN A 237 44.56 -29.67 -6.57
C ASN A 237 46.01 -30.18 -6.77
N GLN A 238 47.02 -29.31 -6.67
CA GLN A 238 48.43 -29.67 -6.80
C GLN A 238 49.29 -29.04 -5.68
N VAL A 239 50.29 -29.80 -5.21
CA VAL A 239 51.28 -29.35 -4.22
C VAL A 239 52.09 -28.18 -4.79
N MET A 240 52.14 -27.05 -4.09
CA MET A 240 53.08 -25.96 -4.40
C MET A 240 54.52 -26.40 -4.12
N LYS A 241 55.39 -26.33 -5.12
CA LYS A 241 56.82 -26.70 -5.04
C LYS A 241 57.76 -25.66 -5.64
N ASP A 242 57.20 -24.56 -6.14
CA ASP A 242 57.93 -23.51 -6.84
C ASP A 242 57.95 -22.25 -5.98
N SER A 243 59.12 -21.93 -5.42
CA SER A 243 59.33 -20.83 -4.48
C SER A 243 59.04 -19.45 -5.08
N GLU A 244 59.33 -19.25 -6.38
CA GLU A 244 59.01 -17.99 -7.08
C GLU A 244 57.50 -17.79 -7.23
N THR A 245 56.78 -18.85 -7.62
CA THR A 245 55.32 -18.82 -7.72
C THR A 245 54.68 -18.67 -6.35
N ARG A 246 55.16 -19.37 -5.33
CA ARG A 246 54.74 -19.20 -3.93
C ARG A 246 54.79 -17.73 -3.52
N ASP A 247 55.93 -17.07 -3.68
CA ASP A 247 56.14 -15.69 -3.23
C ASP A 247 55.33 -14.67 -4.03
N ARG A 248 55.22 -14.88 -5.35
CA ARG A 248 54.36 -14.07 -6.22
C ARG A 248 52.90 -14.14 -5.76
N LEU A 249 52.39 -15.34 -5.45
CA LEU A 249 51.02 -15.52 -4.98
C LEU A 249 50.82 -14.97 -3.57
N ALA A 250 51.82 -15.12 -2.70
CA ALA A 250 51.81 -14.54 -1.36
C ALA A 250 51.74 -13.00 -1.40
N GLN A 251 52.51 -12.35 -2.29
CA GLN A 251 52.45 -10.90 -2.48
C GLN A 251 51.12 -10.42 -3.08
N GLN A 252 50.52 -11.21 -3.98
CA GLN A 252 49.26 -10.84 -4.64
C GLN A 252 48.04 -11.01 -3.74
N LEU A 253 48.01 -12.07 -2.93
CA LEU A 253 46.80 -12.50 -2.20
C LEU A 253 46.95 -12.46 -0.67
N GLY A 254 48.16 -12.28 -0.14
CA GLY A 254 48.43 -12.33 1.30
C GLY A 254 48.35 -13.75 1.90
N VAL A 255 48.69 -14.77 1.12
CA VAL A 255 48.64 -16.18 1.53
C VAL A 255 49.81 -16.52 2.47
N LEU A 256 49.51 -17.16 3.60
CA LEU A 256 50.49 -17.61 4.60
C LEU A 256 50.81 -19.11 4.51
N CYS A 257 49.93 -19.90 3.90
CA CYS A 257 50.08 -21.36 3.82
C CYS A 257 49.42 -21.93 2.56
N PHE A 258 50.03 -22.94 1.95
CA PHE A 258 49.44 -23.76 0.89
C PHE A 258 49.13 -25.18 1.38
N GLU A 259 47.93 -25.66 1.06
CA GLU A 259 47.46 -27.02 1.33
C GLU A 259 46.55 -27.51 0.18
N MET A 260 46.01 -28.74 0.28
CA MET A 260 45.37 -29.40 -0.88
C MET A 260 43.92 -29.86 -0.68
N GLU A 261 43.34 -29.76 0.52
CA GLU A 261 42.08 -30.44 0.84
C GLU A 261 40.95 -29.48 1.22
N ALA A 262 41.27 -28.36 1.89
CA ALA A 262 40.30 -27.55 2.63
C ALA A 262 39.14 -27.02 1.78
N ALA A 263 39.38 -26.59 0.53
CA ALA A 263 38.33 -26.08 -0.34
C ALA A 263 37.23 -27.13 -0.59
N GLY A 264 37.58 -28.42 -0.60
CA GLY A 264 36.62 -29.52 -0.73
C GLY A 264 35.66 -29.60 0.45
N LEU A 265 36.17 -29.46 1.69
CA LEU A 265 35.36 -29.49 2.91
C LEU A 265 34.51 -28.24 3.07
N MET A 266 35.10 -27.07 2.81
CA MET A 266 34.41 -25.79 2.98
C MET A 266 33.24 -25.63 2.01
N ASN A 267 33.19 -26.36 0.89
CA ASN A 267 31.99 -26.40 0.05
C ASN A 267 30.83 -27.20 0.66
N GLN A 268 31.13 -28.12 1.58
CA GLN A 268 30.15 -29.03 2.18
C GLN A 268 29.69 -28.61 3.58
N LEU A 269 30.55 -27.94 4.36
CA LEU A 269 30.28 -27.55 5.74
C LEU A 269 31.14 -26.35 6.17
N PRO A 270 30.65 -25.44 7.04
CA PRO A 270 31.50 -24.46 7.70
C PRO A 270 32.72 -25.13 8.35
N THR A 271 33.93 -24.78 7.88
CA THR A 271 35.17 -25.46 8.28
C THR A 271 36.24 -24.45 8.68
N LEU A 272 36.93 -24.69 9.80
CA LEU A 272 38.17 -23.99 10.14
C LEU A 272 39.37 -24.83 9.74
N VAL A 273 40.36 -24.21 9.11
CA VAL A 273 41.56 -24.90 8.61
C VAL A 273 42.76 -24.57 9.49
N ILE A 274 43.43 -25.61 9.96
CA ILE A 274 44.54 -25.51 10.91
C ILE A 274 45.69 -26.35 10.34
N ARG A 275 46.78 -25.69 9.93
CA ARG A 275 47.92 -26.33 9.28
C ARG A 275 49.20 -26.15 10.06
N GLY A 276 49.81 -27.25 10.47
CA GLY A 276 51.16 -27.28 10.99
C GLY A 276 52.15 -27.21 9.83
N ILE A 277 53.16 -26.37 9.94
CA ILE A 277 54.09 -26.10 8.85
C ILE A 277 55.19 -27.14 8.81
N CYS A 278 55.24 -27.94 7.74
CA CYS A 278 56.21 -29.03 7.58
C CYS A 278 57.24 -28.81 6.45
N ASP A 279 56.97 -27.90 5.53
CA ASP A 279 57.89 -27.44 4.49
C ASP A 279 57.59 -25.97 4.12
N TYR A 280 58.37 -25.39 3.22
CA TYR A 280 58.21 -23.99 2.77
C TYR A 280 57.62 -23.87 1.36
N CYS A 281 56.81 -24.85 0.92
CA CYS A 281 56.24 -24.88 -0.44
C CYS A 281 57.27 -24.77 -1.58
N ASP A 282 58.47 -25.29 -1.37
CA ASP A 282 59.56 -25.26 -2.35
C ASP A 282 60.02 -26.69 -2.70
N SER A 283 61.14 -26.78 -3.41
CA SER A 283 61.75 -28.06 -3.77
C SER A 283 62.52 -28.72 -2.61
N HIS A 284 62.72 -28.03 -1.48
CA HIS A 284 63.52 -28.45 -0.34
C HIS A 284 62.65 -29.08 0.76
N LYS A 285 62.26 -30.35 0.57
CA LYS A 285 61.35 -31.04 1.48
C LYS A 285 62.06 -31.64 2.68
N HIS A 286 61.53 -31.37 3.87
CA HIS A 286 62.01 -31.93 5.14
C HIS A 286 60.98 -32.86 5.78
N LYS A 287 60.99 -34.14 5.39
CA LYS A 287 60.02 -35.15 5.89
C LYS A 287 60.05 -35.34 7.42
N GLY A 288 61.17 -35.04 8.08
CA GLY A 288 61.31 -35.15 9.54
C GLY A 288 60.39 -34.21 10.33
N TRP A 289 59.90 -33.12 9.73
CA TRP A 289 59.03 -32.15 10.41
C TRP A 289 57.54 -32.50 10.34
N GLN A 290 57.13 -33.46 9.48
CA GLN A 290 55.71 -33.76 9.27
C GLN A 290 54.99 -34.22 10.55
N GLY A 291 55.62 -35.07 11.35
CA GLY A 291 55.04 -35.54 12.60
C GLY A 291 54.89 -34.42 13.62
N TYR A 292 55.98 -33.69 13.91
CA TYR A 292 55.94 -32.57 14.85
C TYR A 292 54.93 -31.49 14.43
N ALA A 293 54.90 -31.11 13.14
CA ALA A 293 53.93 -30.15 12.59
C ALA A 293 52.47 -30.61 12.73
N ALA A 294 52.18 -31.89 12.45
CA ALA A 294 50.84 -32.43 12.66
C ALA A 294 50.44 -32.39 14.14
N LEU A 295 51.38 -32.65 15.04
CA LEU A 295 51.13 -32.62 16.48
C LEU A 295 50.90 -31.21 17.02
N THR A 296 51.63 -30.20 16.54
CA THR A 296 51.41 -28.80 16.93
C THR A 296 50.08 -28.27 16.42
N ALA A 297 49.66 -28.63 15.19
CA ALA A 297 48.34 -28.33 14.66
C ALA A 297 47.20 -28.98 15.48
N ALA A 298 47.36 -30.24 15.85
CA ALA A 298 46.40 -30.96 16.69
C ALA A 298 46.36 -30.39 18.12
N ALA A 299 47.49 -29.99 18.68
CA ALA A 299 47.58 -29.34 19.99
C ALA A 299 46.88 -27.96 19.98
N TYR A 300 47.04 -27.17 18.92
CA TYR A 300 46.28 -25.92 18.75
C TYR A 300 44.77 -26.18 18.69
N THR A 301 44.37 -27.22 17.95
CA THR A 301 42.97 -27.63 17.88
C THR A 301 42.42 -28.00 19.26
N LYS A 302 43.21 -28.70 20.08
CA LYS A 302 42.87 -28.97 21.49
C LYS A 302 42.66 -27.70 22.29
N CYS A 303 43.58 -26.73 22.23
CA CYS A 303 43.42 -25.43 22.89
C CYS A 303 42.15 -24.70 22.47
N LEU A 304 41.86 -24.68 21.16
CA LEU A 304 40.68 -24.03 20.61
C LEU A 304 39.40 -24.66 21.17
N LEU A 305 39.26 -25.97 21.10
CA LEU A 305 38.07 -26.68 21.59
C LEU A 305 37.94 -26.62 23.12
N CYS A 306 39.06 -26.60 23.86
CA CYS A 306 39.06 -26.37 25.31
C CYS A 306 38.57 -24.95 25.69
N SER A 307 38.79 -23.97 24.82
CA SER A 307 38.34 -22.60 25.06
C SER A 307 36.84 -22.40 24.82
N ILE A 308 36.21 -23.32 24.07
CA ILE A 308 34.78 -23.30 23.74
C ILE A 308 34.01 -24.05 24.84
N PRO A 309 33.04 -23.41 25.51
CA PRO A 309 32.21 -24.10 26.50
C PRO A 309 31.58 -25.34 25.88
N ALA A 310 31.75 -26.50 26.53
CA ALA A 310 31.03 -27.70 26.15
C ALA A 310 29.54 -27.36 26.16
N SER A 311 28.87 -27.52 25.02
CA SER A 311 27.42 -27.51 24.98
C SER A 311 26.98 -28.66 25.89
N THR A 312 26.53 -28.37 27.11
CA THR A 312 25.64 -29.29 27.81
C THR A 312 24.57 -29.62 26.79
N SER A 313 24.48 -30.90 26.42
CA SER A 313 23.44 -31.44 25.55
C SER A 313 22.17 -30.63 25.75
N PRO A 314 21.52 -30.10 24.70
CA PRO A 314 20.17 -29.61 24.87
C PRO A 314 19.41 -30.79 25.45
N ASP A 315 19.14 -30.67 26.75
CA ASP A 315 18.29 -31.54 27.49
C ASP A 315 17.06 -31.70 26.60
N HIS A 316 16.68 -32.94 26.30
CA HIS A 316 15.50 -33.24 25.48
C HIS A 316 14.20 -32.90 26.23
N SER A 317 14.20 -31.74 26.92
CA SER A 317 13.19 -31.15 27.78
C SER A 317 12.98 -29.66 27.49
N ALA A 318 13.56 -29.08 26.42
CA ALA A 318 13.14 -27.76 25.92
C ALA A 318 11.81 -27.83 25.11
N THR A 319 10.80 -28.51 25.65
CA THR A 319 9.41 -28.26 25.28
C THR A 319 9.01 -26.95 25.95
N GLY A 320 9.08 -25.82 25.24
CA GLY A 320 8.48 -24.59 25.78
C GLY A 320 8.57 -23.31 24.97
N ILE A 321 9.50 -23.15 24.03
CA ILE A 321 9.63 -21.91 23.25
C ILE A 321 9.51 -22.21 21.76
N GLY A 322 8.36 -21.89 21.17
CA GLY A 322 8.14 -21.99 19.72
C GLY A 322 8.96 -20.96 18.95
N TYR A 323 9.13 -21.17 17.64
CA TYR A 323 9.90 -20.28 16.77
C TYR A 323 9.25 -18.88 16.60
N TRP A 324 10.04 -17.86 16.25
CA TRP A 324 9.56 -16.49 16.01
C TRP A 324 10.32 -15.87 14.83
N THR A 325 9.65 -15.59 13.72
CA THR A 325 10.26 -14.96 12.54
C THR A 325 9.67 -13.61 12.16
N VAL A 326 8.85 -13.01 13.03
CA VAL A 326 8.21 -11.71 12.78
C VAL A 326 9.26 -10.60 12.65
N PRO A 327 9.33 -9.88 11.52
CA PRO A 327 10.36 -8.87 11.28
C PRO A 327 10.05 -7.50 11.90
N LEU A 328 8.78 -7.25 12.25
CA LEU A 328 8.30 -5.97 12.76
C LEU A 328 8.33 -5.93 14.30
N ALA A 329 8.70 -4.79 14.86
CA ALA A 329 8.66 -4.57 16.31
C ALA A 329 7.23 -4.32 16.80
N ARG A 330 6.91 -4.75 18.04
CA ARG A 330 5.59 -4.52 18.64
C ARG A 330 5.30 -3.02 18.71
N ASN A 331 4.12 -2.61 18.24
CA ASN A 331 3.68 -1.24 18.34
C ASN A 331 3.10 -0.92 19.72
N HIS A 332 3.92 -0.34 20.60
CA HIS A 332 3.49 0.05 21.95
C HIS A 332 2.44 1.18 21.99
N ARG A 333 2.20 1.87 20.86
CA ARG A 333 1.20 2.93 20.74
C ARG A 333 -0.14 2.43 20.18
N PHE A 334 -0.28 1.15 19.89
CA PHE A 334 -1.51 0.56 19.32
C PHE A 334 -2.76 0.90 20.16
N VAL A 335 -3.85 1.27 19.49
CA VAL A 335 -5.14 1.66 20.11
C VAL A 335 -6.31 1.03 19.36
N GLY A 336 -7.33 0.62 20.10
CA GLY A 336 -8.59 0.12 19.55
C GLY A 336 -8.50 -1.31 19.04
N ARG A 337 -9.50 -1.71 18.23
CA ARG A 337 -9.60 -3.03 17.58
C ARG A 337 -9.64 -4.23 18.54
N HIS A 338 -10.12 -4.03 19.76
CA HIS A 338 -10.14 -5.05 20.79
C HIS A 338 -11.06 -6.21 20.39
N ASP A 339 -12.27 -5.90 19.92
CA ASP A 339 -13.26 -6.91 19.54
C ASP A 339 -12.77 -7.77 18.36
N GLU A 340 -12.17 -7.15 17.34
CA GLU A 340 -11.61 -7.87 16.20
C GLU A 340 -10.43 -8.75 16.59
N ILE A 341 -9.53 -8.27 17.44
CA ILE A 341 -8.38 -9.06 17.94
C ILE A 341 -8.85 -10.20 18.83
N THR A 342 -9.78 -9.95 19.76
CA THR A 342 -10.31 -10.99 20.65
C THR A 342 -10.99 -12.09 19.83
N ARG A 343 -11.78 -11.72 18.81
CA ARG A 343 -12.36 -12.71 17.89
C ARG A 343 -11.29 -13.50 17.14
N LEU A 344 -10.23 -12.86 16.65
CA LEU A 344 -9.10 -13.55 16.01
C LEU A 344 -8.37 -14.51 16.97
N GLU A 345 -8.18 -14.10 18.22
CA GLU A 345 -7.58 -14.94 19.27
C GLU A 345 -8.43 -16.19 19.56
N GLU A 346 -9.74 -16.03 19.67
CA GLU A 346 -10.69 -17.14 19.88
C GLU A 346 -10.59 -18.17 18.75
N ILE A 347 -10.50 -17.70 17.50
CA ILE A 347 -10.37 -18.58 16.33
C ILE A 347 -9.00 -19.27 16.32
N ILE A 348 -7.90 -18.54 16.58
CA ILE A 348 -6.55 -19.11 16.48
C ILE A 348 -6.24 -20.08 17.63
N LEU A 349 -6.75 -19.80 18.83
CA LEU A 349 -6.49 -20.62 20.03
C LEU A 349 -7.51 -21.75 20.20
N GLY A 350 -8.64 -21.72 19.49
CA GLY A 350 -9.71 -22.72 19.56
C GLY A 350 -9.36 -24.04 18.85
N LYS A 351 -9.84 -25.16 19.41
CA LYS A 351 -9.52 -26.53 18.93
C LYS A 351 -10.27 -26.95 17.65
N ASP A 352 -11.47 -26.43 17.40
CA ASP A 352 -12.32 -26.77 16.23
C ASP A 352 -12.67 -25.54 15.38
N MET A 353 -11.67 -24.68 15.18
CA MET A 353 -11.84 -23.41 14.48
C MET A 353 -11.17 -23.46 13.09
N PRO A 354 -11.61 -22.61 12.14
CA PRO A 354 -11.06 -22.55 10.79
C PRO A 354 -9.52 -22.55 10.74
N HIS A 355 -8.96 -23.38 9.85
CA HIS A 355 -7.51 -23.47 9.66
C HIS A 355 -6.92 -22.22 9.00
N GLN A 356 -7.72 -21.50 8.22
CA GLN A 356 -7.28 -20.34 7.47
C GLN A 356 -8.26 -19.19 7.67
N ILE A 357 -7.74 -17.98 7.85
CA ILE A 357 -8.53 -16.78 8.14
C ILE A 357 -7.96 -15.62 7.32
N ALA A 358 -8.80 -14.72 6.82
CA ALA A 358 -8.35 -13.46 6.24
C ALA A 358 -8.85 -12.24 6.99
N ILE A 359 -7.97 -11.26 7.12
CA ILE A 359 -8.29 -9.89 7.54
C ILE A 359 -8.36 -9.04 6.27
N THR A 360 -9.54 -8.48 6.00
CA THR A 360 -9.79 -7.60 4.83
C THR A 360 -10.05 -6.16 5.25
N GLY A 361 -9.80 -5.22 4.35
CA GLY A 361 -10.12 -3.80 4.57
C GLY A 361 -9.24 -2.86 3.77
N LEU A 362 -9.53 -1.57 3.91
CA LEU A 362 -8.93 -0.49 3.14
C LEU A 362 -7.40 -0.40 3.29
N GLY A 363 -6.70 0.11 2.27
CA GLY A 363 -5.27 0.43 2.36
C GLY A 363 -5.01 1.43 3.50
N GLY A 364 -4.10 1.13 4.42
CA GLY A 364 -3.78 2.02 5.55
C GLY A 364 -4.71 1.94 6.76
N VAL A 365 -5.75 1.09 6.76
CA VAL A 365 -6.70 0.94 7.90
C VAL A 365 -6.10 0.26 9.14
N GLY A 366 -4.92 -0.35 9.01
CA GLY A 366 -4.21 -0.98 10.14
C GLY A 366 -4.25 -2.52 10.19
N LYS A 367 -4.62 -3.22 9.10
CA LYS A 367 -4.65 -4.70 9.03
C LYS A 367 -3.35 -5.37 9.51
N THR A 368 -2.21 -4.91 9.00
CA THR A 368 -0.88 -5.39 9.39
C THR A 368 -0.61 -5.18 10.89
N GLN A 369 -1.09 -4.07 11.46
CA GLN A 369 -0.93 -3.78 12.89
C GLN A 369 -1.83 -4.67 13.76
N VAL A 370 -3.04 -4.99 13.30
CA VAL A 370 -3.93 -5.96 13.96
C VAL A 370 -3.29 -7.36 13.96
N ALA A 371 -2.77 -7.82 12.82
CA ALA A 371 -2.08 -9.11 12.71
C ALA A 371 -0.80 -9.18 13.57
N LEU A 372 -0.05 -8.07 13.64
CA LEU A 372 1.16 -7.96 14.46
C LEU A 372 0.84 -8.00 15.95
N GLU A 373 -0.15 -7.23 16.42
CA GLU A 373 -0.56 -7.24 17.83
C GLU A 373 -1.11 -8.61 18.22
N LEU A 374 -1.89 -9.25 17.35
CA LEU A 374 -2.35 -10.64 17.53
C LEU A 374 -1.17 -11.62 17.65
N ALA A 375 -0.16 -11.53 16.80
CA ALA A 375 1.03 -12.37 16.87
C ALA A 375 1.72 -12.27 18.25
N HIS A 376 1.90 -11.04 18.75
CA HIS A 376 2.46 -10.84 20.08
C HIS A 376 1.56 -11.41 21.19
N ARG A 377 0.24 -11.19 21.14
CA ARG A 377 -0.68 -11.74 22.15
C ARG A 377 -0.73 -13.27 22.15
N VAL A 378 -0.69 -13.90 20.98
CA VAL A 378 -0.59 -15.36 20.84
C VAL A 378 0.71 -15.87 21.46
N LYS A 379 1.84 -15.18 21.21
CA LYS A 379 3.14 -15.54 21.80
C LYS A 379 3.18 -15.36 23.33
N ASP A 380 2.54 -14.30 23.82
CA ASP A 380 2.45 -13.99 25.25
C ASP A 380 1.61 -15.04 25.99
N ARG A 381 0.52 -15.55 25.36
CA ARG A 381 -0.37 -16.58 25.94
C ARG A 381 0.17 -18.00 25.79
N ASP A 382 0.77 -18.33 24.65
CA ASP A 382 1.32 -19.65 24.35
C ASP A 382 2.76 -19.53 23.83
N ARG A 383 3.72 -19.57 24.76
CA ARG A 383 5.15 -19.45 24.43
C ARG A 383 5.65 -20.59 23.54
N ALA A 384 5.00 -21.75 23.59
CA ALA A 384 5.34 -22.93 22.79
C ALA A 384 4.82 -22.80 21.34
N CYS A 385 3.90 -21.88 21.07
CA CYS A 385 3.42 -21.59 19.73
C CYS A 385 4.52 -20.94 18.87
N SER A 386 4.72 -21.51 17.68
CA SER A 386 5.66 -20.99 16.67
C SER A 386 4.97 -20.01 15.74
N ILE A 387 5.54 -18.83 15.53
CA ILE A 387 4.93 -17.77 14.73
C ILE A 387 5.84 -17.42 13.56
N PHE A 388 5.29 -17.60 12.36
CA PHE A 388 5.97 -17.34 11.10
C PHE A 388 5.31 -16.18 10.36
N TRP A 389 6.12 -15.25 9.86
CA TRP A 389 5.64 -14.07 9.15
C TRP A 389 6.23 -14.01 7.74
N ILE A 390 5.36 -13.84 6.74
CA ILE A 390 5.72 -13.85 5.32
C ILE A 390 5.15 -12.59 4.66
N PRO A 391 6.00 -11.61 4.29
CA PRO A 391 5.56 -10.46 3.51
C PRO A 391 5.29 -10.87 2.05
N CYS A 392 4.08 -10.61 1.56
CA CYS A 392 3.61 -11.00 0.22
C CYS A 392 3.70 -9.86 -0.79
N THR A 393 4.79 -9.10 -0.78
CA THR A 393 4.98 -7.93 -1.64
C THR A 393 5.52 -8.30 -3.03
N SER A 394 6.25 -9.41 -3.15
CA SER A 394 6.74 -9.98 -4.40
C SER A 394 7.14 -11.45 -4.24
N HIS A 395 7.26 -12.19 -5.34
CA HIS A 395 7.77 -13.58 -5.31
C HIS A 395 9.14 -13.69 -4.64
N GLY A 396 10.06 -12.76 -4.92
CA GLY A 396 11.41 -12.79 -4.35
C GLY A 396 11.45 -12.61 -2.83
N VAL A 397 10.59 -11.72 -2.28
CA VAL A 397 10.48 -11.52 -0.83
C VAL A 397 9.85 -12.73 -0.15
N ILE A 398 8.86 -13.37 -0.80
CA ILE A 398 8.26 -14.60 -0.30
C ILE A 398 9.30 -15.72 -0.27
N ASP A 399 10.09 -15.90 -1.34
CA ASP A 399 11.14 -16.92 -1.40
C ASP A 399 12.18 -16.72 -0.29
N GLN A 400 12.63 -15.48 -0.06
CA GLN A 400 13.53 -15.14 1.04
C GLN A 400 12.92 -15.42 2.42
N ALA A 401 11.64 -15.11 2.61
CA ALA A 401 10.94 -15.38 3.87
C ALA A 401 10.83 -16.89 4.14
N TYR A 402 10.47 -17.69 3.13
CA TYR A 402 10.46 -19.15 3.25
C TYR A 402 11.85 -19.72 3.54
N MET A 403 12.90 -19.19 2.90
CA MET A 403 14.28 -19.60 3.17
C MET A 403 14.68 -19.30 4.62
N LYS A 404 14.32 -18.12 5.13
CA LYS A 404 14.57 -17.75 6.52
C LYS A 404 13.79 -18.63 7.50
N ILE A 405 12.55 -18.98 7.18
CA ILE A 405 11.73 -19.91 7.99
C ILE A 405 12.38 -21.29 8.02
N ALA A 406 12.78 -21.83 6.86
CA ALA A 406 13.45 -23.13 6.77
C ALA A 406 14.74 -23.16 7.59
N GLN A 407 15.57 -22.12 7.47
CA GLN A 407 16.79 -21.96 8.28
C GLN A 407 16.49 -21.89 9.79
N THR A 408 15.44 -21.17 10.19
CA THR A 408 15.05 -21.02 11.60
C THR A 408 14.54 -22.33 12.20
N MET A 409 13.84 -23.14 11.40
CA MET A 409 13.38 -24.48 11.77
C MET A 409 14.51 -25.54 11.77
N GLY A 410 15.72 -25.19 11.31
CA GLY A 410 16.82 -26.13 11.17
C GLY A 410 16.69 -27.10 9.99
N LEU A 411 15.90 -26.74 8.96
CA LEU A 411 15.89 -27.47 7.70
C LEU A 411 17.16 -27.14 6.92
N HIS A 412 18.10 -28.10 6.84
CA HIS A 412 19.38 -27.93 6.14
C HIS A 412 19.28 -28.41 4.68
N GLU A 413 20.08 -27.83 3.77
CA GLU A 413 20.14 -28.16 2.31
C GLU A 413 18.91 -27.82 1.47
N VAL A 414 18.15 -26.81 1.88
CA VAL A 414 16.96 -26.40 1.15
C VAL A 414 17.35 -25.60 -0.11
N ARG A 415 17.10 -26.17 -1.30
CA ARG A 415 17.24 -25.43 -2.57
C ARG A 415 16.16 -24.36 -2.66
N PRO A 416 16.46 -23.14 -3.17
CA PRO A 416 15.46 -22.08 -3.30
C PRO A 416 14.18 -22.50 -4.06
N ALA A 417 14.31 -23.39 -5.05
CA ALA A 417 13.18 -23.91 -5.81
C ALA A 417 12.27 -24.87 -5.02
N GLU A 418 12.77 -25.49 -3.95
CA GLU A 418 12.08 -26.57 -3.21
C GLU A 418 11.67 -26.13 -1.79
N VAL A 419 12.09 -24.93 -1.36
CA VAL A 419 11.91 -24.43 0.01
C VAL A 419 10.46 -24.42 0.48
N LYS A 420 9.53 -24.00 -0.39
CA LYS A 420 8.11 -23.88 -0.05
C LYS A 420 7.50 -25.25 0.23
N GLU A 421 7.82 -26.24 -0.61
CA GLU A 421 7.33 -27.62 -0.45
C GLU A 421 7.93 -28.30 0.77
N GLN A 422 9.21 -28.06 1.08
CA GLN A 422 9.82 -28.62 2.28
C GLN A 422 9.25 -28.02 3.58
N VAL A 423 9.05 -26.70 3.63
CA VAL A 423 8.39 -26.04 4.77
C VAL A 423 6.95 -26.53 4.93
N LYS A 424 6.20 -26.67 3.82
CA LYS A 424 4.87 -27.26 3.81
C LYS A 424 4.87 -28.67 4.40
N ALA A 425 5.75 -29.54 3.88
CA ALA A 425 5.84 -30.93 4.31
C ALA A 425 6.16 -31.02 5.81
N TYR A 426 7.11 -30.22 6.30
CA TYR A 426 7.49 -30.18 7.71
C TYR A 426 6.31 -29.75 8.61
N LEU A 427 5.69 -28.60 8.32
CA LEU A 427 4.60 -28.04 9.13
C LEU A 427 3.31 -28.85 9.06
N SER A 428 3.14 -29.68 8.04
CA SER A 428 2.00 -30.60 7.90
C SER A 428 2.16 -31.89 8.71
N THR A 429 3.31 -32.13 9.36
CA THR A 429 3.49 -33.30 10.23
C THR A 429 2.89 -33.08 11.62
N ASN A 430 2.34 -34.15 12.20
CA ASN A 430 1.65 -34.11 13.51
C ASN A 430 2.60 -33.93 14.71
N HIS A 431 3.92 -34.00 14.49
CA HIS A 431 4.95 -33.86 15.53
C HIS A 431 5.30 -32.40 15.81
N VAL A 432 4.92 -31.48 14.90
CA VAL A 432 5.14 -30.05 15.08
C VAL A 432 4.10 -29.52 16.07
N GLY A 433 4.58 -28.81 17.10
CA GLY A 433 3.73 -28.12 18.07
C GLY A 433 2.87 -27.05 17.40
N LYS A 434 2.06 -26.32 18.18
CA LYS A 434 1.18 -25.28 17.62
C LYS A 434 1.96 -24.24 16.83
N TRP A 435 1.42 -23.83 15.68
CA TRP A 435 2.03 -22.79 14.87
C TRP A 435 1.00 -21.88 14.21
N LEU A 436 1.39 -20.62 14.01
CA LEU A 436 0.64 -19.60 13.30
C LEU A 436 1.50 -19.05 12.16
N MET A 437 1.00 -19.12 10.93
CA MET A 437 1.65 -18.55 9.74
C MET A 437 0.87 -17.34 9.25
N ILE A 438 1.51 -16.17 9.18
CA ILE A 438 0.89 -14.91 8.80
C ILE A 438 1.44 -14.47 7.44
N PHE A 439 0.57 -14.39 6.44
CA PHE A 439 0.85 -13.82 5.12
C PHE A 439 0.36 -12.38 5.06
N ASP A 440 1.29 -11.43 5.08
CA ASP A 440 0.97 -10.00 5.13
C ASP A 440 1.00 -9.36 3.73
N ASN A 441 -0.03 -8.57 3.39
CA ASN A 441 -0.25 -7.96 2.07
C ASN A 441 -0.43 -8.96 0.92
N ALA A 442 -1.21 -10.02 1.15
CA ALA A 442 -1.63 -10.99 0.13
C ALA A 442 -2.67 -10.37 -0.83
N ASP A 443 -2.31 -9.30 -1.53
CA ASP A 443 -3.19 -8.53 -2.41
C ASP A 443 -3.23 -9.10 -3.84
N ASP A 444 -2.18 -9.83 -4.24
CA ASP A 444 -2.01 -10.29 -5.61
C ASP A 444 -2.69 -11.63 -5.92
N ARG A 445 -3.96 -11.57 -6.34
CA ARG A 445 -4.76 -12.74 -6.75
C ARG A 445 -4.01 -13.68 -7.70
N ASP A 446 -3.29 -13.16 -8.68
CA ASP A 446 -2.67 -14.00 -9.72
C ASP A 446 -1.54 -14.84 -9.14
N MET A 447 -0.77 -14.29 -8.20
CA MET A 447 0.30 -14.98 -7.46
C MET A 447 -0.21 -16.21 -6.68
N TRP A 448 -1.45 -16.15 -6.19
CA TRP A 448 -2.05 -17.19 -5.36
C TRP A 448 -2.82 -18.24 -6.17
N LEU A 449 -3.53 -17.82 -7.22
CA LEU A 449 -4.53 -18.67 -7.89
C LEU A 449 -4.16 -19.04 -9.34
N LYS A 450 -3.29 -18.29 -10.02
CA LYS A 450 -2.88 -18.62 -11.40
C LYS A 450 -1.59 -19.44 -11.40
N THR A 451 -1.55 -20.42 -12.28
CA THR A 451 -0.34 -21.16 -12.65
C THR A 451 0.37 -20.38 -13.74
N ASP A 452 1.59 -19.91 -13.47
CA ASP A 452 2.47 -19.34 -14.50
C ASP A 452 3.48 -20.42 -14.95
N SER A 453 4.01 -20.28 -16.17
CA SER A 453 4.95 -21.27 -16.74
C SER A 453 6.27 -21.42 -15.97
N SER A 454 6.56 -20.52 -15.02
CA SER A 454 7.78 -20.48 -14.21
C SER A 454 7.57 -20.80 -12.71
N HIS A 455 6.33 -20.77 -12.18
CA HIS A 455 6.06 -20.93 -10.74
C HIS A 455 4.74 -21.66 -10.45
N SER A 456 4.74 -22.55 -9.45
CA SER A 456 3.52 -23.18 -8.91
C SER A 456 2.68 -22.19 -8.09
N ARG A 457 1.37 -22.46 -7.96
CA ARG A 457 0.45 -21.60 -7.21
C ARG A 457 0.85 -21.55 -5.74
N LEU A 458 0.86 -20.38 -5.13
CA LEU A 458 1.16 -20.27 -3.69
C LEU A 458 0.09 -20.96 -2.81
N ALA A 459 -1.14 -21.08 -3.29
CA ALA A 459 -2.18 -21.84 -2.60
C ALA A 459 -1.82 -23.33 -2.44
N ASP A 460 -1.12 -23.91 -3.41
CA ASP A 460 -0.76 -25.33 -3.40
C ASP A 460 0.34 -25.63 -2.39
N VAL A 461 1.15 -24.63 -2.01
CA VAL A 461 2.26 -24.79 -1.06
C VAL A 461 1.88 -24.52 0.40
N LEU A 462 0.59 -24.34 0.70
CA LEU A 462 0.13 -24.08 2.07
C LEU A 462 0.14 -25.36 2.93
N PRO A 463 0.72 -25.31 4.15
CA PRO A 463 0.71 -26.45 5.07
C PRO A 463 -0.70 -26.76 5.61
N GLN A 464 -0.98 -28.03 5.84
CA GLN A 464 -2.23 -28.51 6.41
C GLN A 464 -1.93 -29.28 7.71
N SER A 465 -2.42 -28.78 8.84
CA SER A 465 -2.21 -29.38 10.16
C SER A 465 -3.33 -29.02 11.13
N GLU A 466 -3.72 -29.95 12.00
CA GLU A 466 -4.67 -29.69 13.09
C GLU A 466 -4.10 -28.67 14.10
N ASN A 467 -2.78 -28.67 14.28
CA ASN A 467 -2.06 -27.77 15.20
C ASN A 467 -1.65 -26.44 14.56
N GLY A 468 -1.94 -26.26 13.25
CA GLY A 468 -1.55 -25.09 12.47
C GLY A 468 -2.71 -24.15 12.18
N ARG A 469 -2.43 -22.84 12.15
CA ARG A 469 -3.36 -21.81 11.68
C ARG A 469 -2.66 -20.88 10.69
N ILE A 470 -3.39 -20.41 9.69
CA ILE A 470 -2.90 -19.48 8.68
C ILE A 470 -3.76 -18.21 8.72
N LEU A 471 -3.10 -17.05 8.74
CA LEU A 471 -3.73 -15.73 8.71
C LEU A 471 -3.26 -14.95 7.49
N PHE A 472 -4.19 -14.45 6.69
CA PHE A 472 -3.92 -13.56 5.59
C PHE A 472 -4.29 -12.12 5.95
N THR A 473 -3.46 -11.14 5.61
CA THR A 473 -3.91 -9.75 5.50
C THR A 473 -4.00 -9.39 4.02
N THR A 474 -5.14 -8.87 3.59
CA THR A 474 -5.35 -8.49 2.18
C THR A 474 -6.27 -7.28 2.07
N ARG A 475 -6.07 -6.48 1.04
CA ARG A 475 -6.96 -5.40 0.63
C ARG A 475 -8.08 -5.91 -0.26
N ASN A 476 -7.90 -7.08 -0.88
CA ASN A 476 -8.83 -7.61 -1.86
C ASN A 476 -9.79 -8.61 -1.21
N ARG A 477 -10.99 -8.14 -0.83
CA ARG A 477 -12.02 -9.02 -0.23
C ARG A 477 -12.47 -10.13 -1.18
N LYS A 478 -12.53 -9.90 -2.50
CA LYS A 478 -12.90 -10.94 -3.48
C LYS A 478 -11.89 -12.08 -3.47
N PHE A 479 -10.60 -11.76 -3.42
CA PHE A 479 -9.55 -12.77 -3.25
C PHE A 479 -9.73 -13.57 -1.95
N ALA A 480 -9.99 -12.90 -0.82
CA ALA A 480 -10.25 -13.60 0.44
C ALA A 480 -11.46 -14.56 0.36
N VAL A 481 -12.55 -14.16 -0.31
CA VAL A 481 -13.73 -15.02 -0.54
C VAL A 481 -13.40 -16.19 -1.44
N GLU A 482 -12.65 -15.97 -2.52
CA GLU A 482 -12.22 -17.05 -3.43
C GLU A 482 -11.29 -18.06 -2.73
N MET A 483 -10.45 -17.60 -1.80
CA MET A 483 -9.48 -18.43 -1.09
C MET A 483 -10.08 -19.20 0.09
N LEU A 484 -11.00 -18.59 0.85
CA LEU A 484 -11.42 -19.08 2.18
C LEU A 484 -12.93 -19.36 2.27
N SER A 485 -13.72 -18.94 1.30
CA SER A 485 -15.19 -19.03 1.23
C SER A 485 -16.00 -18.32 2.34
N ALA A 486 -15.64 -18.41 3.63
CA ALA A 486 -16.42 -17.84 4.74
C ALA A 486 -15.60 -17.14 5.85
N ASP A 487 -14.35 -17.56 6.10
CA ASP A 487 -13.60 -17.16 7.31
C ASP A 487 -12.85 -15.83 7.15
N ILE A 488 -13.63 -14.74 7.03
CA ILE A 488 -13.13 -13.40 6.72
C ILE A 488 -13.58 -12.39 7.78
N ILE A 489 -12.61 -11.69 8.36
CA ILE A 489 -12.83 -10.58 9.28
C ILE A 489 -12.54 -9.27 8.55
N SER A 490 -13.59 -8.51 8.28
CA SER A 490 -13.45 -7.16 7.72
C SER A 490 -13.13 -6.17 8.83
N ILE A 491 -12.03 -5.43 8.69
CA ILE A 491 -11.69 -4.32 9.57
C ILE A 491 -12.51 -3.10 9.12
N PRO A 492 -13.46 -2.61 9.94
CA PRO A 492 -14.24 -1.44 9.60
C PRO A 492 -13.40 -0.16 9.62
N ASP A 493 -13.94 0.94 9.11
CA ASP A 493 -13.34 2.27 9.27
C ASP A 493 -13.16 2.62 10.76
N MET A 494 -12.17 3.47 11.06
CA MET A 494 -11.86 3.83 12.44
C MET A 494 -12.93 4.77 13.01
N ASP A 495 -13.36 4.52 14.24
CA ASP A 495 -14.25 5.45 14.94
C ASP A 495 -13.51 6.74 15.38
N LYS A 496 -14.30 7.79 15.61
CA LYS A 496 -13.81 9.13 15.94
C LYS A 496 -12.93 9.14 17.20
N GLU A 497 -13.32 8.40 18.23
CA GLU A 497 -12.60 8.38 19.52
C GLU A 497 -11.26 7.65 19.39
N THR A 498 -11.23 6.50 18.72
CA THR A 498 -9.99 5.76 18.49
C THR A 498 -9.03 6.54 17.60
N ALA A 499 -9.53 7.20 16.54
CA ALA A 499 -8.72 8.06 15.70
C ALA A 499 -8.09 9.23 16.49
N TYR A 500 -8.86 9.86 17.38
CA TYR A 500 -8.36 10.90 18.27
C TYR A 500 -7.25 10.37 19.20
N LYS A 501 -7.44 9.20 19.81
CA LYS A 501 -6.41 8.56 20.66
C LYS A 501 -5.14 8.21 19.88
N ILE A 502 -5.24 7.86 18.60
CA ILE A 502 -4.07 7.62 17.74
C ILE A 502 -3.31 8.92 17.52
N LEU A 503 -4.00 10.03 17.22
CA LEU A 503 -3.41 11.35 17.08
C LEU A 503 -2.71 11.78 18.39
N GLU A 504 -3.41 11.62 19.52
CA GLU A 504 -2.90 11.87 20.87
C GLU A 504 -1.58 11.14 21.13
N ARG A 505 -1.54 9.83 20.89
CA ARG A 505 -0.31 9.03 21.11
C ARG A 505 0.79 9.27 20.07
N SER A 506 0.47 9.93 18.95
CA SER A 506 1.42 10.15 17.86
C SER A 506 2.08 11.53 17.93
N LEU A 507 1.43 12.52 18.54
CA LEU A 507 1.99 13.86 18.73
C LEU A 507 2.97 13.91 19.92
N VAL A 508 4.08 14.62 19.75
CA VAL A 508 5.05 14.87 20.82
C VAL A 508 4.53 15.97 21.75
N ASP A 509 3.95 17.04 21.18
CA ASP A 509 3.37 18.15 21.93
C ASP A 509 1.86 17.96 22.12
N GLN A 510 1.48 17.57 23.34
CA GLN A 510 0.08 17.36 23.73
C GLN A 510 -0.71 18.69 23.83
N SER A 511 -0.03 19.83 23.91
CA SER A 511 -0.70 21.13 23.99
C SER A 511 -1.45 21.50 22.71
N LEU A 512 -1.08 20.90 21.58
CA LEU A 512 -1.73 21.05 20.27
C LEU A 512 -3.17 20.50 20.25
N LEU A 513 -3.52 19.63 21.20
CA LEU A 513 -4.84 18.98 21.27
C LEU A 513 -5.87 19.72 22.14
N ARG A 514 -5.52 20.92 22.64
CA ARG A 514 -6.44 21.76 23.42
C ARG A 514 -7.69 22.15 22.63
N ASP A 515 -7.54 22.33 21.32
CA ASP A 515 -8.66 22.58 20.42
C ASP A 515 -9.19 21.25 19.86
N HIS A 516 -10.26 20.75 20.50
CA HIS A 516 -10.87 19.49 20.10
C HIS A 516 -11.55 19.58 18.72
N GLU A 517 -12.17 20.71 18.38
CA GLU A 517 -12.80 20.89 17.07
C GLU A 517 -11.76 20.87 15.95
N MET A 518 -10.61 21.52 16.18
CA MET A 518 -9.53 21.52 15.18
C MET A 518 -8.91 20.15 14.99
N ALA A 519 -8.66 19.41 16.07
CA ALA A 519 -8.19 18.03 15.99
C ALA A 519 -9.19 17.15 15.22
N MET A 520 -10.48 17.29 15.49
CA MET A 520 -11.52 16.53 14.79
C MET A 520 -11.61 16.90 13.31
N SER A 521 -11.50 18.19 12.96
CA SER A 521 -11.47 18.65 11.56
C SER A 521 -10.27 18.07 10.80
N LEU A 522 -9.09 18.03 11.41
CA LEU A 522 -7.92 17.38 10.83
C LEU A 522 -8.17 15.89 10.58
N LEU A 523 -8.70 15.18 11.57
CA LEU A 523 -9.02 13.76 11.45
C LEU A 523 -10.03 13.47 10.34
N GLU A 524 -11.03 14.34 10.15
CA GLU A 524 -11.99 14.26 9.05
C GLU A 524 -11.31 14.42 7.69
N HIS A 525 -10.33 15.33 7.57
CA HIS A 525 -9.55 15.50 6.32
C HIS A 525 -8.65 14.29 6.02
N LEU A 526 -8.12 13.66 7.06
CA LEU A 526 -7.34 12.42 6.98
C LEU A 526 -8.22 11.16 6.88
N ALA A 527 -9.54 11.33 6.76
CA ALA A 527 -10.55 10.27 6.67
C ALA A 527 -10.46 9.24 7.82
N PHE A 528 -10.01 9.67 9.00
CA PHE A 528 -9.80 8.81 10.18
C PHE A 528 -8.86 7.61 9.92
N LEU A 529 -8.03 7.66 8.87
CA LEU A 529 -7.18 6.55 8.48
C LEU A 529 -5.92 6.51 9.34
N PRO A 530 -5.62 5.42 10.07
CA PRO A 530 -4.48 5.37 11.00
C PRO A 530 -3.14 5.70 10.35
N LEU A 531 -2.91 5.19 9.13
CA LEU A 531 -1.69 5.50 8.37
C LEU A 531 -1.60 7.00 8.03
N ALA A 532 -2.72 7.65 7.72
CA ALA A 532 -2.75 9.07 7.41
C ALA A 532 -2.50 9.92 8.66
N ILE A 533 -3.08 9.53 9.79
CA ILE A 533 -2.91 10.19 11.09
C ILE A 533 -1.45 10.11 11.55
N THR A 534 -0.80 8.95 11.45
CA THR A 534 0.59 8.79 11.88
C THR A 534 1.57 9.54 10.97
N GLN A 535 1.32 9.58 9.66
CA GLN A 535 2.13 10.37 8.72
C GLN A 535 1.97 11.88 8.98
N ALA A 536 0.74 12.37 9.13
CA ALA A 536 0.48 13.76 9.48
C ALA A 536 1.15 14.16 10.80
N SER A 537 1.02 13.31 11.83
CA SER A 537 1.66 13.53 13.14
C SER A 537 3.18 13.58 13.02
N ALA A 538 3.79 12.71 12.21
CA ALA A 538 5.23 12.72 11.99
C ALA A 538 5.70 14.02 11.31
N TYR A 539 4.95 14.51 10.31
CA TYR A 539 5.22 15.78 9.64
C TYR A 539 5.11 16.96 10.62
N ILE A 540 4.04 17.01 11.41
CA ILE A 540 3.81 18.04 12.43
C ILE A 540 4.95 18.05 13.45
N ASN A 541 5.31 16.88 13.99
CA ASN A 541 6.38 16.74 14.99
C ASN A 541 7.75 17.17 14.42
N LYS A 542 8.06 16.79 13.18
CA LYS A 542 9.35 17.08 12.54
C LYS A 542 9.52 18.58 12.26
N ASN A 543 8.45 19.24 11.83
CA ASN A 543 8.46 20.64 11.41
C ASN A 543 8.03 21.62 12.52
N GLY A 544 7.57 21.11 13.67
CA GLY A 544 7.11 21.93 14.80
C GLY A 544 5.88 22.77 14.47
N LEU A 545 4.93 22.21 13.70
CA LEU A 545 3.74 22.91 13.25
C LEU A 545 2.59 22.84 14.27
N ASP A 546 1.66 23.80 14.18
CA ASP A 546 0.35 23.67 14.83
C ASP A 546 -0.64 22.91 13.92
N LEU A 547 -1.76 22.46 14.50
CA LEU A 547 -2.78 21.71 13.75
C LEU A 547 -3.43 22.56 12.66
N SER A 548 -3.62 23.86 12.90
CA SER A 548 -4.22 24.79 11.95
C SER A 548 -3.38 25.00 10.69
N THR A 549 -2.05 25.08 10.84
CA THR A 549 -1.11 25.27 9.74
C THR A 549 -1.07 24.03 8.89
N TYR A 550 -1.00 22.85 9.51
CA TYR A 550 -1.06 21.59 8.76
C TYR A 550 -2.40 21.40 8.05
N LEU A 551 -3.51 21.75 8.70
CA LEU A 551 -4.83 21.73 8.08
C LEU A 551 -4.91 22.71 6.89
N GLY A 552 -4.28 23.89 7.00
CA GLY A 552 -4.13 24.84 5.90
C GLY A 552 -3.45 24.21 4.70
N LEU A 553 -2.34 23.48 4.91
CA LEU A 553 -1.65 22.76 3.82
C LEU A 553 -2.53 21.67 3.18
N LEU A 554 -3.42 21.02 3.94
CA LEU A 554 -4.39 20.05 3.41
C LEU A 554 -5.58 20.70 2.67
N GLN A 555 -5.71 22.02 2.73
CA GLN A 555 -6.75 22.81 2.07
C GLN A 555 -6.21 23.60 0.87
N GLU A 556 -4.91 23.54 0.61
CA GLU A 556 -4.26 24.09 -0.59
C GLU A 556 -4.66 23.30 -1.86
N LYS A 557 -4.05 23.65 -2.99
CA LYS A 557 -4.37 23.01 -4.28
C LYS A 557 -3.95 21.54 -4.27
N GLU A 558 -4.62 20.74 -5.10
CA GLU A 558 -4.35 19.29 -5.18
C GLU A 558 -2.88 18.90 -5.39
N PRO A 559 -2.04 19.61 -6.18
CA PRO A 559 -0.62 19.28 -6.30
C PRO A 559 0.14 19.38 -4.97
N ASP A 560 -0.18 20.39 -4.16
CA ASP A 560 0.49 20.66 -2.88
C ASP A 560 0.06 19.63 -1.83
N ILE A 561 -1.24 19.28 -1.82
CA ILE A 561 -1.76 18.17 -0.99
C ILE A 561 -1.06 16.85 -1.36
N VAL A 562 -0.83 16.61 -2.64
CA VAL A 562 -0.18 15.39 -3.11
C VAL A 562 1.27 15.33 -2.67
N GLU A 563 2.01 16.42 -2.80
CA GLU A 563 3.39 16.51 -2.33
C GLU A 563 3.44 16.20 -0.82
N LEU A 564 2.57 16.84 -0.04
CA LEU A 564 2.45 16.61 1.40
C LEU A 564 2.11 15.16 1.76
N LEU A 565 1.13 14.55 1.10
CA LEU A 565 0.71 13.17 1.34
C LEU A 565 1.65 12.12 0.71
N SER A 566 2.62 12.56 -0.10
CA SER A 566 3.66 11.73 -0.71
C SER A 566 4.97 11.75 0.07
N GLU A 567 5.10 12.56 1.12
CA GLU A 567 6.29 12.54 1.97
C GLU A 567 6.41 11.24 2.77
N ASP A 568 7.59 10.63 2.72
CA ASP A 568 7.89 9.41 3.46
C ASP A 568 8.56 9.70 4.81
N PHE A 569 8.16 8.93 5.82
CA PHE A 569 8.66 9.03 7.18
C PHE A 569 9.05 7.65 7.67
N ARG A 570 10.24 7.55 8.26
CA ARG A 570 10.69 6.31 8.91
C ARG A 570 9.75 5.95 10.05
N ASP A 571 9.20 4.74 9.98
CA ASP A 571 8.29 4.19 10.97
C ASP A 571 8.75 2.76 11.30
N PRO A 572 9.14 2.47 12.55
CA PRO A 572 9.60 1.13 12.98
C PRO A 572 8.57 0.01 12.77
N GLY A 573 7.30 0.36 12.54
CA GLY A 573 6.24 -0.58 12.19
C GLY A 573 6.15 -0.93 10.69
N ARG A 574 7.12 -0.54 9.86
CA ARG A 574 7.13 -0.74 8.40
C ARG A 574 8.36 -1.53 7.93
N TYR A 575 8.27 -2.09 6.72
CA TYR A 575 9.39 -2.76 6.08
C TYR A 575 10.40 -1.73 5.52
N ASP A 576 11.70 -1.94 5.77
CA ASP A 576 12.78 -1.00 5.43
C ASP A 576 12.94 -0.77 3.90
N ASP A 577 12.47 -1.71 3.08
CA ASP A 577 12.56 -1.71 1.62
C ASP A 577 11.36 -1.07 0.90
N ILE A 578 10.32 -0.64 1.64
CA ILE A 578 9.08 -0.11 1.06
C ILE A 578 8.88 1.37 1.47
N GLN A 579 9.19 2.28 0.55
CA GLN A 579 8.70 3.66 0.61
C GLN A 579 7.19 3.64 0.32
N ASN A 580 6.35 3.91 1.32
CA ASN A 580 4.90 3.81 1.16
C ASN A 580 4.14 5.02 1.73
N PRO A 581 4.29 6.20 1.10
CA PRO A 581 3.32 7.28 1.30
C PRO A 581 1.89 6.79 1.05
N ILE A 582 0.89 7.41 1.71
CA ILE A 582 -0.52 7.00 1.61
C ILE A 582 -0.91 6.84 0.13
N ILE A 583 -0.54 7.81 -0.72
CA ILE A 583 -0.85 7.81 -2.15
C ILE A 583 -0.29 6.58 -2.88
N ILE A 584 0.93 6.14 -2.57
CA ILE A 584 1.54 4.95 -3.17
C ILE A 584 0.78 3.68 -2.80
N THR A 585 0.33 3.59 -1.54
CA THR A 585 -0.48 2.46 -1.06
C THR A 585 -1.74 2.29 -1.92
N TRP A 586 -2.47 3.37 -2.17
CA TRP A 586 -3.67 3.35 -3.01
C TRP A 586 -3.36 3.09 -4.48
N LEU A 587 -2.26 3.64 -4.98
CA LEU A 587 -1.83 3.47 -6.35
C LEU A 587 -1.50 2.00 -6.68
N ILE A 588 -0.88 1.27 -5.75
CA ILE A 588 -0.61 -0.17 -5.91
C ILE A 588 -1.94 -0.92 -6.09
N SER A 589 -2.92 -0.66 -5.21
CA SER A 589 -4.25 -1.26 -5.31
C SER A 589 -4.97 -0.88 -6.60
N PHE A 590 -4.80 0.36 -7.08
CA PHE A 590 -5.38 0.78 -8.36
C PHE A 590 -4.77 0.06 -9.57
N LYS A 591 -3.43 -0.11 -9.62
CA LYS A 591 -2.77 -0.91 -10.66
C LYS A 591 -3.26 -2.36 -10.65
N GLN A 592 -3.50 -2.90 -9.45
CA GLN A 592 -4.03 -4.25 -9.28
C GLN A 592 -5.46 -4.37 -9.83
N ILE A 593 -6.33 -3.39 -9.54
CA ILE A 593 -7.68 -3.28 -10.12
C ILE A 593 -7.60 -3.21 -11.64
N GLN A 594 -6.73 -2.36 -12.19
CA GLN A 594 -6.56 -2.19 -13.64
C GLN A 594 -6.16 -3.50 -14.34
N ARG A 595 -5.30 -4.31 -13.72
CA ARG A 595 -4.91 -5.63 -14.25
C ARG A 595 -6.06 -6.64 -14.22
N GLN A 596 -6.92 -6.58 -13.19
CA GLN A 596 -8.01 -7.55 -12.98
C GLN A 596 -9.26 -7.21 -13.81
N ASP A 597 -9.65 -5.93 -13.84
CA ASP A 597 -10.82 -5.46 -14.56
C ASP A 597 -10.63 -4.00 -15.03
N GLN A 598 -10.43 -3.85 -16.34
CA GLN A 598 -10.28 -2.53 -16.96
C GLN A 598 -11.53 -1.66 -16.80
N LEU A 599 -12.74 -2.25 -16.74
CA LEU A 599 -13.97 -1.48 -16.53
C LEU A 599 -14.02 -0.88 -15.12
N ALA A 600 -13.53 -1.59 -14.11
CA ALA A 600 -13.43 -1.06 -12.76
C ALA A 600 -12.45 0.13 -12.69
N ALA A 601 -11.32 0.03 -13.39
CA ALA A 601 -10.38 1.13 -13.49
C ALA A 601 -10.94 2.34 -14.26
N ASP A 602 -11.72 2.07 -15.31
CA ASP A 602 -12.43 3.09 -16.09
C ASP A 602 -13.47 3.81 -15.22
N TYR A 603 -14.24 3.08 -14.40
CA TYR A 603 -15.17 3.69 -13.44
C TYR A 603 -14.45 4.53 -12.39
N LEU A 604 -13.32 4.08 -11.85
CA LEU A 604 -12.55 4.88 -10.91
C LEU A 604 -12.05 6.18 -11.55
N SER A 605 -11.58 6.09 -12.79
CA SER A 605 -11.07 7.24 -13.54
C SER A 605 -12.18 8.23 -13.90
N PHE A 606 -13.39 7.74 -14.21
CA PHE A 606 -14.58 8.56 -14.40
C PHE A 606 -14.99 9.27 -13.10
N MET A 607 -15.07 8.54 -11.98
CA MET A 607 -15.45 9.09 -10.68
C MET A 607 -14.45 10.13 -10.15
N ALA A 608 -13.18 10.07 -10.60
CA ALA A 608 -12.15 11.06 -10.29
C ALA A 608 -12.40 12.44 -10.93
N CYS A 609 -13.27 12.54 -11.93
CA CYS A 609 -13.60 13.78 -12.64
C CYS A 609 -14.90 14.45 -12.15
N ILE A 610 -15.57 13.88 -11.14
CA ILE A 610 -16.86 14.36 -10.63
C ILE A 610 -16.86 14.42 -9.10
N ASN A 611 -17.96 14.90 -8.50
CA ASN A 611 -18.10 14.89 -7.05
C ASN A 611 -18.03 13.42 -6.54
N PRO A 612 -17.14 13.10 -5.57
CA PRO A 612 -16.92 11.74 -5.11
C PRO A 612 -18.04 11.18 -4.22
N ARG A 613 -19.00 11.99 -3.78
CA ARG A 613 -20.08 11.55 -2.88
C ARG A 613 -21.40 11.42 -3.64
N ASN A 614 -22.19 10.43 -3.23
CA ASN A 614 -23.56 10.19 -3.71
C ASN A 614 -23.68 10.08 -5.24
N ILE A 615 -22.78 9.33 -5.87
CA ILE A 615 -22.73 9.13 -7.33
C ILE A 615 -23.82 8.12 -7.73
N PRO A 616 -24.81 8.51 -8.55
CA PRO A 616 -25.84 7.58 -8.99
C PRO A 616 -25.32 6.57 -10.00
N TYR A 617 -25.74 5.31 -9.92
CA TYR A 617 -25.35 4.27 -10.89
C TYR A 617 -25.70 4.60 -12.34
N SER A 618 -26.79 5.34 -12.55
CA SER A 618 -27.27 5.77 -13.86
C SER A 618 -26.38 6.83 -14.52
N LEU A 619 -25.49 7.49 -13.76
CA LEU A 619 -24.51 8.44 -14.28
C LEU A 619 -23.30 7.71 -14.90
N LEU A 620 -22.96 6.53 -14.40
CA LEU A 620 -21.79 5.77 -14.84
C LEU A 620 -21.91 5.34 -16.32
N PRO A 621 -20.79 5.26 -17.06
CA PRO A 621 -20.78 4.76 -18.42
C PRO A 621 -21.41 3.36 -18.56
N ALA A 622 -22.24 3.19 -19.58
CA ALA A 622 -22.90 1.91 -19.84
C ALA A 622 -21.87 0.80 -20.14
N SER A 623 -22.06 -0.37 -19.56
CA SER A 623 -21.23 -1.55 -19.82
C SER A 623 -21.89 -2.46 -20.85
N THR A 624 -21.11 -3.37 -21.45
CA THR A 624 -21.64 -4.34 -22.43
C THR A 624 -22.64 -5.33 -21.83
N SER A 625 -22.66 -5.50 -20.51
CA SER A 625 -23.66 -6.32 -19.81
C SER A 625 -23.80 -5.90 -18.36
N LYS A 626 -25.03 -5.96 -17.80
CA LYS A 626 -25.30 -5.65 -16.39
C LYS A 626 -24.40 -6.46 -15.43
N LYS A 627 -24.08 -7.71 -15.78
CA LYS A 627 -23.13 -8.54 -15.02
C LYS A 627 -21.75 -7.88 -14.92
N ARG A 628 -21.18 -7.39 -16.02
CA ARG A 628 -19.87 -6.73 -16.01
C ARG A 628 -19.84 -5.47 -15.14
N GLN A 629 -20.90 -4.67 -15.17
CA GLN A 629 -21.01 -3.51 -14.28
C GLN A 629 -21.02 -3.93 -12.81
N VAL A 630 -21.80 -4.96 -12.44
CA VAL A 630 -21.84 -5.50 -11.07
C VAL A 630 -20.48 -6.07 -10.66
N ASP A 631 -19.81 -6.81 -11.56
CA ASP A 631 -18.49 -7.38 -11.30
C ASP A 631 -17.43 -6.28 -11.06
N ALA A 632 -17.42 -5.24 -11.90
CA ALA A 632 -16.50 -4.11 -11.78
C ALA A 632 -16.73 -3.30 -10.50
N LEU A 633 -17.99 -2.94 -10.19
CA LEU A 633 -18.34 -2.22 -8.97
C LEU A 633 -18.08 -3.07 -7.71
N GLY A 634 -18.39 -4.36 -7.77
CA GLY A 634 -18.07 -5.30 -6.72
C GLY A 634 -16.57 -5.44 -6.51
N LEU A 635 -15.74 -5.25 -7.54
CA LEU A 635 -14.27 -5.23 -7.39
C LEU A 635 -13.82 -3.96 -6.67
N LEU A 636 -14.34 -2.78 -7.03
CA LEU A 636 -14.03 -1.53 -6.33
C LEU A 636 -14.43 -1.57 -4.85
N SER A 637 -15.61 -2.12 -4.56
CA SER A 637 -16.08 -2.35 -3.18
C SER A 637 -15.22 -3.40 -2.45
N ALA A 638 -14.70 -4.41 -3.15
CA ALA A 638 -13.82 -5.41 -2.55
C ALA A 638 -12.48 -4.85 -2.09
N TYR A 639 -11.98 -3.78 -2.72
CA TYR A 639 -10.84 -3.00 -2.23
C TYR A 639 -11.24 -1.91 -1.22
N SER A 640 -12.53 -1.81 -0.89
CA SER A 640 -13.11 -0.77 -0.03
C SER A 640 -12.91 0.66 -0.56
N PHE A 641 -12.67 0.81 -1.87
CA PHE A 641 -12.51 2.12 -2.50
C PHE A 641 -13.82 2.87 -2.57
N THR A 642 -14.91 2.13 -2.73
CA THR A 642 -16.26 2.65 -2.80
C THR A 642 -17.15 2.08 -1.70
N ASN A 643 -17.92 2.96 -1.08
CA ASN A 643 -19.01 2.59 -0.20
C ASN A 643 -20.31 2.65 -0.98
N VAL A 644 -21.14 1.62 -0.83
CA VAL A 644 -22.47 1.55 -1.43
C VAL A 644 -23.48 1.73 -0.32
N HIS A 645 -24.27 2.80 -0.41
CA HIS A 645 -25.43 3.03 0.46
C HIS A 645 -26.66 3.05 -0.44
N ASP A 646 -27.53 2.03 -0.32
CA ASP A 646 -28.74 1.83 -1.11
C ASP A 646 -28.53 1.90 -2.65
N LEU A 647 -28.70 3.10 -3.22
CA LEU A 647 -28.66 3.38 -4.67
C LEU A 647 -27.47 4.26 -5.09
N ASP A 648 -26.70 4.76 -4.12
CA ASP A 648 -25.64 5.74 -4.35
C ASP A 648 -24.26 5.17 -4.03
N LEU A 649 -23.31 5.48 -4.91
CA LEU A 649 -21.91 5.09 -4.81
C LEU A 649 -21.10 6.28 -4.29
N SER A 650 -20.34 6.10 -3.21
CA SER A 650 -19.40 7.12 -2.74
C SER A 650 -17.97 6.62 -2.85
N LEU A 651 -17.12 7.41 -3.48
CA LEU A 651 -15.68 7.17 -3.56
C LEU A 651 -14.99 7.74 -2.32
N HIS A 652 -14.11 6.96 -1.72
CA HIS A 652 -13.34 7.42 -0.57
C HIS A 652 -12.47 8.64 -0.94
N ARG A 653 -12.46 9.69 -0.10
CA ARG A 653 -11.81 10.99 -0.40
C ARG A 653 -10.34 10.86 -0.82
N LEU A 654 -9.55 10.10 -0.06
CA LEU A 654 -8.13 9.91 -0.37
C LEU A 654 -7.92 9.07 -1.65
N VAL A 655 -8.86 8.18 -1.98
CA VAL A 655 -8.84 7.43 -3.25
C VAL A 655 -9.11 8.37 -4.42
N HIS A 656 -10.09 9.25 -4.26
CA HIS A 656 -10.40 10.28 -5.25
C HIS A 656 -9.16 11.14 -5.56
N ILE A 657 -8.50 11.68 -4.53
CA ILE A 657 -7.25 12.46 -4.68
C ILE A 657 -6.17 11.62 -5.36
N ALA A 658 -5.85 10.42 -4.82
CA ALA A 658 -4.78 9.58 -5.36
C ALA A 658 -5.01 9.17 -6.83
N THR A 659 -6.26 8.93 -7.22
CA THR A 659 -6.63 8.58 -8.61
C THR A 659 -6.39 9.78 -9.53
N ARG A 660 -6.83 10.98 -9.13
CA ARG A 660 -6.61 12.22 -9.90
C ARG A 660 -5.13 12.50 -10.10
N THR A 661 -4.33 12.39 -9.04
CA THR A 661 -2.87 12.52 -9.09
C THR A 661 -2.26 11.61 -10.12
N TRP A 662 -2.62 10.33 -10.08
CA TRP A 662 -2.05 9.34 -10.99
C TRP A 662 -2.41 9.63 -12.45
N LEU A 663 -3.66 10.02 -12.70
CA LEU A 663 -4.11 10.39 -14.05
C LEU A 663 -3.36 11.61 -14.58
N ARG A 664 -3.08 12.60 -13.71
CA ARG A 664 -2.32 13.80 -14.05
C ARG A 664 -0.83 13.50 -14.31
N GLN A 665 -0.19 12.69 -13.46
CA GLN A 665 1.21 12.26 -13.64
C GLN A 665 1.44 11.51 -14.96
N ARG A 666 0.40 10.83 -15.48
CA ARG A 666 0.42 10.14 -16.76
C ARG A 666 -0.08 10.98 -17.93
N SER A 667 -0.44 12.24 -17.70
CA SER A 667 -1.01 13.14 -18.71
C SER A 667 -2.26 12.59 -19.40
N VAL A 668 -3.05 11.76 -18.71
CA VAL A 668 -4.32 11.19 -19.21
C VAL A 668 -5.55 11.77 -18.53
N PHE A 669 -5.38 12.67 -17.55
CA PHE A 669 -6.51 13.27 -16.82
C PHE A 669 -7.46 14.04 -17.76
N THR A 670 -6.92 14.88 -18.65
CA THR A 670 -7.71 15.65 -19.63
C THR A 670 -8.54 14.75 -20.55
N HIS A 671 -8.01 13.57 -20.92
CA HIS A 671 -8.75 12.56 -21.68
C HIS A 671 -9.96 12.04 -20.90
N TRP A 672 -9.80 11.78 -19.61
CA TRP A 672 -10.91 11.34 -18.74
C TRP A 672 -11.91 12.44 -18.47
N VAL A 673 -11.50 13.70 -18.36
CA VAL A 673 -12.40 14.86 -18.28
C VAL A 673 -13.28 14.92 -19.53
N SER A 674 -12.70 14.77 -20.73
CA SER A 674 -13.48 14.72 -21.99
C SER A 674 -14.47 13.55 -22.02
N ARG A 675 -14.03 12.32 -21.69
CA ARG A 675 -14.95 11.16 -21.65
C ARG A 675 -16.07 11.32 -20.62
N THR A 676 -15.76 11.95 -19.49
CA THR A 676 -16.75 12.24 -18.45
C THR A 676 -17.75 13.28 -18.95
N ALA A 677 -17.28 14.34 -19.60
CA ALA A 677 -18.12 15.35 -20.23
C ALA A 677 -19.06 14.76 -21.28
N ASP A 678 -18.58 13.85 -22.14
CA ASP A 678 -19.41 13.17 -23.14
C ASP A 678 -20.56 12.38 -22.50
N GLN A 679 -20.25 11.63 -21.44
CA GLN A 679 -21.23 10.84 -20.72
C GLN A 679 -22.26 11.74 -20.02
N ILE A 680 -21.82 12.80 -19.31
CA ILE A 680 -22.73 13.75 -18.67
C ILE A 680 -23.59 14.46 -19.74
N ALA A 681 -23.02 14.90 -20.86
CA ALA A 681 -23.77 15.53 -21.95
C ALA A 681 -24.89 14.63 -22.50
N LYS A 682 -24.64 13.32 -22.54
CA LYS A 682 -25.59 12.30 -22.97
C LYS A 682 -26.73 12.07 -21.97
N VAL A 683 -26.44 11.98 -20.67
CA VAL A 683 -27.42 11.55 -19.66
C VAL A 683 -28.04 12.71 -18.87
N PHE A 684 -27.42 13.90 -18.85
CA PHE A 684 -27.95 15.04 -18.11
C PHE A 684 -29.25 15.53 -18.76
N PRO A 685 -30.36 15.56 -18.01
CA PRO A 685 -31.67 15.86 -18.56
C PRO A 685 -31.85 17.36 -18.82
N ASN A 686 -32.98 17.72 -19.42
CA ASN A 686 -33.43 19.11 -19.51
C ASN A 686 -34.15 19.54 -18.22
N ASN A 687 -34.48 20.83 -18.12
CA ASN A 687 -35.13 21.45 -16.97
C ASN A 687 -36.65 21.20 -16.87
N ASN A 688 -37.17 20.12 -17.46
CA ASN A 688 -38.59 19.75 -17.34
C ASN A 688 -38.91 19.21 -15.93
N ASP A 689 -40.00 19.66 -15.29
CA ASP A 689 -40.30 19.29 -13.90
C ASP A 689 -40.27 17.78 -13.59
N THR A 690 -40.61 16.91 -14.54
CA THR A 690 -40.53 15.44 -14.41
C THR A 690 -39.10 14.91 -14.22
N ASN A 691 -38.10 15.65 -14.66
CA ASN A 691 -36.68 15.29 -14.58
C ASN A 691 -35.97 15.91 -13.36
N ARG A 692 -36.70 16.64 -12.51
CA ARG A 692 -36.14 17.43 -11.40
C ARG A 692 -35.34 16.60 -10.42
N GLU A 693 -35.85 15.44 -10.08
CA GLU A 693 -35.17 14.49 -9.20
C GLU A 693 -33.83 14.03 -9.82
N ILE A 694 -33.83 13.71 -11.11
CA ILE A 694 -32.66 13.20 -11.83
C ILE A 694 -31.59 14.29 -11.95
N TRP A 695 -31.91 15.51 -12.39
CA TRP A 695 -30.87 16.54 -12.51
C TRP A 695 -30.32 16.94 -11.15
N ARG A 696 -31.13 16.93 -10.08
CA ARG A 696 -30.64 17.27 -8.74
C ARG A 696 -29.61 16.27 -8.23
N GLN A 697 -29.79 15.00 -8.55
CA GLN A 697 -28.78 13.98 -8.29
C GLN A 697 -27.51 14.22 -9.12
N TYR A 698 -27.64 14.63 -10.39
CA TYR A 698 -26.49 14.80 -11.29
C TYR A 698 -25.78 16.16 -11.16
N LEU A 699 -26.46 17.19 -10.67
CA LEU A 699 -26.00 18.58 -10.68
C LEU A 699 -24.69 18.76 -9.87
N PRO A 700 -24.51 18.18 -8.68
CA PRO A 700 -23.24 18.26 -7.96
C PRO A 700 -22.05 17.71 -8.76
N HIS A 701 -22.27 16.63 -9.53
CA HIS A 701 -21.25 16.01 -10.37
C HIS A 701 -20.93 16.86 -11.59
N ALA A 702 -21.96 17.39 -12.26
CA ALA A 702 -21.80 18.29 -13.41
C ALA A 702 -21.09 19.58 -13.02
N LEU A 703 -21.43 20.19 -11.88
CA LEU A 703 -20.76 21.38 -11.36
C LEU A 703 -19.30 21.10 -10.99
N SER A 704 -19.02 19.94 -10.38
CA SER A 704 -17.64 19.52 -10.09
C SER A 704 -16.81 19.45 -11.37
N LEU A 705 -17.35 18.83 -12.43
CA LEU A 705 -16.68 18.73 -13.72
C LEU A 705 -16.44 20.11 -14.37
N VAL A 706 -17.45 20.98 -14.37
CA VAL A 706 -17.36 22.31 -15.01
C VAL A 706 -16.36 23.25 -14.30
N ARG A 707 -16.13 23.02 -13.01
CA ARG A 707 -15.13 23.76 -12.22
C ARG A 707 -13.69 23.33 -12.48
N GLU A 708 -13.46 22.18 -13.12
CA GLU A 708 -12.12 21.70 -13.46
C GLU A 708 -11.44 22.57 -14.52
N ASP A 709 -10.18 22.92 -14.30
CA ASP A 709 -9.40 23.73 -15.25
C ASP A 709 -9.21 23.03 -16.60
N ASP A 710 -9.05 21.69 -16.59
CA ASP A 710 -9.01 20.87 -17.80
C ASP A 710 -10.32 20.96 -18.61
N PHE A 711 -11.48 21.03 -17.95
CA PHE A 711 -12.76 21.18 -18.63
C PHE A 711 -12.92 22.59 -19.23
N ARG A 712 -12.39 23.63 -18.58
CA ARG A 712 -12.42 25.01 -19.10
C ARG A 712 -11.76 25.15 -20.46
N GLN A 713 -10.81 24.29 -20.80
CA GLN A 713 -10.18 24.25 -22.13
C GLN A 713 -11.11 23.61 -23.18
N LEU A 714 -11.95 22.66 -22.77
CA LEU A 714 -12.89 21.91 -23.62
C LEU A 714 -14.28 22.54 -23.72
N ARG A 715 -14.58 23.54 -22.90
CA ARG A 715 -15.94 24.12 -22.75
C ARG A 715 -16.60 24.55 -24.06
N LYS A 716 -15.81 24.88 -25.09
CA LYS A 716 -16.30 25.26 -26.44
C LYS A 716 -17.03 24.12 -27.15
N ASP A 717 -16.68 22.88 -26.85
CA ASP A 717 -17.28 21.69 -27.45
C ASP A 717 -18.54 21.22 -26.70
N TYR A 718 -18.73 21.69 -25.46
CA TYR A 718 -19.82 21.28 -24.57
C TYR A 718 -20.83 22.40 -24.26
N ALA A 719 -21.00 23.37 -25.18
CA ALA A 719 -21.92 24.50 -25.03
C ALA A 719 -23.36 24.08 -24.65
N ASN A 720 -23.88 23.01 -25.28
CA ASN A 720 -25.23 22.51 -25.00
C ASN A 720 -25.36 21.88 -23.60
N LEU A 721 -24.29 21.26 -23.08
CA LEU A 721 -24.29 20.75 -21.70
C LEU A 721 -24.31 21.92 -20.71
N LEU A 722 -23.50 22.96 -20.95
CA LEU A 722 -23.50 24.17 -20.12
C LEU A 722 -24.87 24.84 -20.08
N GLU A 723 -25.56 24.92 -21.22
CA GLU A 723 -26.93 25.45 -21.30
C GLU A 723 -27.92 24.62 -20.46
N LYS A 724 -27.87 23.29 -20.54
CA LYS A 724 -28.71 22.41 -19.71
C LYS A 724 -28.44 22.59 -18.22
N ILE A 725 -27.18 22.65 -17.81
CA ILE A 725 -26.80 22.87 -16.40
C ILE A 725 -27.33 24.23 -15.92
N ALA A 726 -27.09 25.29 -16.70
CA ALA A 726 -27.52 26.64 -16.35
C ALA A 726 -29.05 26.79 -16.25
N THR A 727 -29.79 26.19 -17.18
CA THR A 727 -31.27 26.21 -17.15
C THR A 727 -31.85 25.41 -15.98
N CYS A 728 -31.21 24.31 -15.58
CA CYS A 728 -31.58 23.57 -14.37
C CYS A 728 -31.29 24.38 -13.09
N LEU A 729 -30.12 25.02 -13.00
CA LEU A 729 -29.78 25.92 -11.89
C LEU A 729 -30.77 27.08 -11.76
N TYR A 730 -31.12 27.71 -12.88
CA TYR A 730 -32.16 28.75 -12.93
C TYR A 730 -33.50 28.23 -12.40
N SER A 731 -33.88 27.01 -12.78
CA SER A 731 -35.14 26.37 -12.35
C SER A 731 -35.13 25.97 -10.87
N ASP A 732 -33.96 25.74 -10.29
CA ASP A 732 -33.75 25.53 -8.86
C ASP A 732 -33.56 26.84 -8.06
N GLY A 733 -33.62 28.00 -8.72
CA GLY A 733 -33.49 29.31 -8.08
C GLY A 733 -32.05 29.69 -7.73
N ILE A 734 -31.06 28.93 -8.20
CA ILE A 734 -29.63 29.17 -7.95
C ILE A 734 -29.10 30.12 -9.05
N TYR A 735 -29.58 31.37 -9.01
CA TYR A 735 -29.36 32.34 -10.08
C TYR A 735 -27.89 32.78 -10.23
N GLN A 736 -27.13 32.84 -9.14
CA GLN A 736 -25.72 33.26 -9.17
C GLN A 736 -24.83 32.28 -9.96
N GLU A 737 -24.98 30.97 -9.71
CA GLU A 737 -24.20 29.97 -10.46
C GLU A 737 -24.68 29.87 -11.92
N ALA A 738 -25.99 30.04 -12.16
CA ALA A 738 -26.54 30.08 -13.51
C ALA A 738 -25.99 31.29 -14.32
N GLU A 739 -25.87 32.46 -13.69
CA GLU A 739 -25.31 33.68 -14.30
C GLU A 739 -23.87 33.45 -14.79
N LEU A 740 -23.02 32.86 -13.96
CA LEU A 740 -21.62 32.59 -14.30
C LEU A 740 -21.53 31.69 -15.54
N LEU A 741 -22.29 30.60 -15.57
CA LEU A 741 -22.30 29.66 -16.70
C LEU A 741 -22.90 30.27 -17.97
N LEU A 742 -23.98 31.06 -17.86
CA LEU A 742 -24.62 31.71 -19.01
C LEU A 742 -23.73 32.80 -19.61
N THR A 743 -23.03 33.57 -18.78
CA THR A 743 -22.08 34.59 -19.24
C THR A 743 -20.96 33.94 -20.05
N ASP A 744 -20.38 32.86 -19.53
CA ASP A 744 -19.39 32.07 -20.26
C ASP A 744 -19.96 31.50 -21.57
N LEU A 745 -21.18 30.96 -21.52
CA LEU A 745 -21.84 30.36 -22.69
C LEU A 745 -22.12 31.40 -23.79
N VAL A 746 -22.55 32.61 -23.45
CA VAL A 746 -22.74 33.71 -24.40
C VAL A 746 -21.43 34.03 -25.11
N ASN A 747 -20.34 34.17 -24.37
CA ASN A 747 -19.03 34.44 -24.94
C ASN A 747 -18.56 33.30 -25.88
N ILE A 748 -18.73 32.05 -25.45
CA ILE A 748 -18.36 30.87 -26.25
C ILE A 748 -19.14 30.83 -27.57
N ARG A 749 -20.47 30.99 -27.53
CA ARG A 749 -21.32 30.96 -28.73
C ARG A 749 -21.06 32.18 -29.63
N ALA A 750 -20.82 33.36 -29.05
CA ALA A 750 -20.47 34.56 -29.81
C ALA A 750 -19.15 34.40 -30.56
N GLU A 751 -18.13 33.78 -29.94
CA GLU A 751 -16.85 33.47 -30.60
C GLU A 751 -16.98 32.40 -31.69
N LYS A 752 -17.77 31.35 -31.44
CA LYS A 752 -17.88 30.17 -32.30
C LYS A 752 -18.82 30.36 -33.49
N ASP A 753 -20.03 30.81 -33.21
CA ASP A 753 -21.14 30.86 -34.17
C ASP A 753 -21.46 32.30 -34.59
N GLY A 754 -20.94 33.29 -33.85
CA GLY A 754 -21.13 34.71 -34.08
C GLY A 754 -22.11 35.37 -33.10
N PRO A 755 -22.02 36.69 -32.88
CA PRO A 755 -22.83 37.41 -31.89
C PRO A 755 -24.33 37.42 -32.21
N ASN A 756 -24.70 37.28 -33.49
CA ASN A 756 -26.09 37.31 -33.96
C ASN A 756 -26.68 35.92 -34.25
N HIS A 757 -25.93 34.84 -33.96
CA HIS A 757 -26.43 33.48 -34.15
C HIS A 757 -27.63 33.20 -33.22
N PRO A 758 -28.70 32.51 -33.67
CA PRO A 758 -29.87 32.23 -32.84
C PRO A 758 -29.55 31.64 -31.46
N ASP A 759 -28.57 30.73 -31.37
CA ASP A 759 -28.16 30.13 -30.09
C ASP A 759 -27.45 31.11 -29.16
N THR A 760 -26.67 32.06 -29.70
CA THR A 760 -26.05 33.14 -28.93
C THR A 760 -27.14 34.05 -28.35
N LEU A 761 -28.12 34.41 -29.16
CA LEU A 761 -29.24 35.27 -28.74
C LEU A 761 -30.14 34.56 -27.72
N SER A 762 -30.37 33.25 -27.87
CA SER A 762 -31.05 32.43 -26.87
C SER A 762 -30.32 32.42 -25.53
N SER A 763 -29.00 32.23 -25.52
CA SER A 763 -28.19 32.32 -24.30
C SER A 763 -28.25 33.69 -23.65
N MET A 764 -28.22 34.77 -24.44
CA MET A 764 -28.37 36.14 -23.94
C MET A 764 -29.75 36.36 -23.32
N ALA A 765 -30.82 35.83 -23.93
CA ALA A 765 -32.18 35.93 -23.39
C ALA A 765 -32.30 35.17 -22.07
N ASN A 766 -31.68 33.99 -21.95
CA ASN A 766 -31.63 33.23 -20.70
C ASN A 766 -30.83 33.96 -19.61
N LEU A 767 -29.72 34.61 -19.97
CA LEU A 767 -28.93 35.44 -19.06
C LEU A 767 -29.75 36.64 -18.55
N ALA A 768 -30.46 37.34 -19.45
CA ALA A 768 -31.32 38.45 -19.06
C ALA A 768 -32.46 38.01 -18.13
N SER A 769 -33.08 36.86 -18.41
CA SER A 769 -34.10 36.28 -17.52
C SER A 769 -33.51 35.93 -16.14
N THR A 770 -32.27 35.44 -16.10
CA THR A 770 -31.55 35.14 -14.85
C THR A 770 -31.27 36.41 -14.05
N TYR A 771 -30.79 37.48 -14.69
CA TYR A 771 -30.65 38.80 -14.05
C TYR A 771 -31.98 39.31 -13.49
N ARG A 772 -33.05 39.22 -14.28
CA ARG A 772 -34.38 39.68 -13.88
C ARG A 772 -34.89 38.94 -12.64
N LYS A 773 -34.71 37.62 -12.58
CA LYS A 773 -35.10 36.79 -11.42
C LYS A 773 -34.17 36.98 -10.22
N GLY A 774 -32.89 37.27 -10.45
CA GLY A 774 -31.92 37.64 -9.40
C GLY A 774 -32.08 39.07 -8.87
N GLY A 775 -33.04 39.86 -9.37
CA GLY A 775 -33.29 41.23 -8.92
C GLY A 775 -32.46 42.31 -9.63
N ARG A 776 -31.60 41.94 -10.58
CA ARG A 776 -30.73 42.84 -11.36
C ARG A 776 -31.43 43.33 -12.62
N TRP A 777 -32.48 44.13 -12.44
CA TRP A 777 -33.38 44.51 -13.54
C TRP A 777 -32.74 45.46 -14.55
N THR A 778 -31.72 46.23 -14.17
CA THR A 778 -31.00 47.16 -15.06
C THR A 778 -30.16 46.41 -16.10
N GLU A 779 -29.45 45.37 -15.67
CA GLU A 779 -28.65 44.51 -16.54
C GLU A 779 -29.53 43.66 -17.45
N ALA A 780 -30.67 43.17 -16.93
CA ALA A 780 -31.68 42.49 -17.73
C ALA A 780 -32.23 43.39 -18.85
N GLU A 781 -32.64 44.63 -18.50
CA GLU A 781 -33.14 45.61 -19.47
C GLU A 781 -32.11 45.89 -20.57
N THR A 782 -30.85 46.11 -20.20
CA THR A 782 -29.77 46.41 -21.15
C THR A 782 -29.64 45.31 -22.21
N LEU A 783 -29.63 44.04 -21.78
CA LEU A 783 -29.56 42.89 -22.68
C LEU A 783 -30.85 42.71 -23.50
N GLU A 784 -32.02 42.87 -22.89
CA GLU A 784 -33.32 42.70 -23.56
C GLU A 784 -33.57 43.76 -24.62
N VAL A 785 -33.19 45.02 -24.38
CA VAL A 785 -33.26 46.11 -25.37
C VAL A 785 -32.35 45.81 -26.56
N GLN A 786 -31.12 45.35 -26.30
CA GLN A 786 -30.19 44.93 -27.36
C GLN A 786 -30.78 43.77 -28.18
N LEU A 787 -31.28 42.72 -27.52
CA LEU A 787 -31.91 41.57 -28.18
C LEU A 787 -33.11 41.96 -29.02
N LEU A 788 -33.97 42.84 -28.50
CA LEU A 788 -35.14 43.35 -29.23
C LEU A 788 -34.72 44.08 -30.50
N GLY A 789 -33.68 44.92 -30.44
CA GLY A 789 -33.12 45.60 -31.60
C GLY A 789 -32.64 44.62 -32.67
N ILE A 790 -31.89 43.59 -32.26
CA ILE A 790 -31.37 42.55 -33.14
C ILE A 790 -32.51 41.74 -33.79
N TYR A 791 -33.46 41.23 -33.00
CA TYR A 791 -34.58 40.44 -33.52
C TYR A 791 -35.49 41.25 -34.45
N LYS A 792 -35.75 42.51 -34.13
CA LYS A 792 -36.52 43.41 -35.01
C LYS A 792 -35.82 43.62 -36.35
N SER A 793 -34.48 43.75 -36.36
CA SER A 793 -33.69 43.91 -37.58
C SER A 793 -33.63 42.64 -38.42
N MET A 794 -33.51 41.47 -37.78
CA MET A 794 -33.32 40.19 -38.49
C MET A 794 -34.63 39.57 -38.96
N PHE A 795 -35.66 39.58 -38.11
CA PHE A 795 -36.91 38.84 -38.35
C PHE A 795 -38.15 39.72 -38.49
N GLY A 796 -38.02 41.03 -38.21
CA GLY A 796 -39.14 41.96 -38.22
C GLY A 796 -39.98 41.93 -36.94
N ILE A 797 -40.96 42.85 -36.88
CA ILE A 797 -41.76 43.11 -35.66
C ILE A 797 -42.81 42.03 -35.38
N GLU A 798 -43.20 41.25 -36.39
CA GLU A 798 -44.26 40.23 -36.29
C GLU A 798 -43.71 38.85 -35.92
N HIS A 799 -42.38 38.68 -35.94
CA HIS A 799 -41.76 37.39 -35.67
C HIS A 799 -41.99 36.95 -34.21
N PRO A 800 -42.26 35.66 -33.95
CA PRO A 800 -42.48 35.14 -32.61
C PRO A 800 -41.39 35.53 -31.60
N ASP A 801 -40.11 35.48 -31.99
CA ASP A 801 -38.99 35.80 -31.08
C ASP A 801 -38.94 37.29 -30.73
N THR A 802 -39.25 38.17 -31.68
CA THR A 802 -39.37 39.62 -31.41
C THR A 802 -40.49 39.86 -30.40
N LEU A 803 -41.65 39.20 -30.56
CA LEU A 803 -42.77 39.33 -29.65
C LEU A 803 -42.49 38.74 -28.26
N ILE A 804 -41.68 37.68 -28.17
CA ILE A 804 -41.22 37.12 -26.89
C ILE A 804 -40.26 38.10 -26.21
N SER A 805 -39.30 38.66 -26.94
CA SER A 805 -38.36 39.66 -26.42
C SER A 805 -39.08 40.90 -25.88
N MET A 806 -40.09 41.42 -26.60
CA MET A 806 -40.94 42.52 -26.12
C MET A 806 -41.69 42.17 -24.83
N ALA A 807 -42.18 40.94 -24.72
CA ALA A 807 -42.90 40.50 -23.52
C ALA A 807 -41.96 40.35 -22.30
N ASN A 808 -40.73 39.87 -22.51
CA ASN A 808 -39.72 39.78 -21.47
C ASN A 808 -39.30 41.17 -20.97
N LEU A 809 -39.02 42.10 -21.90
CA LEU A 809 -38.70 43.50 -21.57
C LEU A 809 -39.85 44.18 -20.81
N ALA A 810 -41.09 43.94 -21.21
CA ALA A 810 -42.24 44.44 -20.46
C ALA A 810 -42.30 43.87 -19.03
N SER A 811 -41.94 42.60 -18.82
CA SER A 811 -41.84 42.01 -17.49
C SER A 811 -40.71 42.62 -16.66
N THR A 812 -39.57 42.96 -17.28
CA THR A 812 -38.49 43.70 -16.61
C THR A 812 -38.96 45.10 -16.19
N TYR A 813 -39.67 45.83 -17.06
CA TYR A 813 -40.28 47.11 -16.69
C TYR A 813 -41.30 47.01 -15.56
N GLN A 814 -42.13 45.96 -15.54
CA GLN A 814 -43.01 45.69 -14.41
C GLN A 814 -42.23 45.55 -13.10
N ASN A 815 -41.15 44.76 -13.09
CA ASN A 815 -40.34 44.55 -11.90
C ASN A 815 -39.66 45.84 -11.43
N GLN A 816 -39.28 46.74 -12.34
CA GLN A 816 -38.77 48.08 -12.03
C GLN A 816 -39.86 49.08 -11.59
N GLY A 817 -41.15 48.74 -11.66
CA GLY A 817 -42.26 49.65 -11.39
C GLY A 817 -42.60 50.61 -12.54
N ARG A 818 -42.03 50.41 -13.73
CA ARG A 818 -42.26 51.20 -14.95
C ARG A 818 -43.48 50.68 -15.73
N TRP A 819 -44.64 50.73 -15.07
CA TRP A 819 -45.88 50.11 -15.56
C TRP A 819 -46.36 50.67 -16.92
N THR A 820 -46.11 51.95 -17.21
CA THR A 820 -46.54 52.60 -18.46
C THR A 820 -45.81 52.05 -19.68
N GLU A 821 -44.51 51.79 -19.56
CA GLU A 821 -43.69 51.25 -20.64
C GLU A 821 -43.97 49.76 -20.85
N ALA A 822 -44.19 49.02 -19.74
CA ALA A 822 -44.66 47.64 -19.80
C ALA A 822 -46.02 47.52 -20.51
N GLU A 823 -46.98 48.38 -20.17
CA GLU A 823 -48.30 48.42 -20.80
C GLU A 823 -48.20 48.70 -22.30
N ALA A 824 -47.41 49.71 -22.70
CA ALA A 824 -47.23 50.05 -24.11
C ALA A 824 -46.71 48.87 -24.94
N LEU A 825 -45.68 48.16 -24.45
CA LEU A 825 -45.14 46.98 -25.11
C LEU A 825 -46.14 45.82 -25.15
N GLN A 826 -46.83 45.54 -24.04
CA GLN A 826 -47.81 44.45 -23.97
C GLN A 826 -49.02 44.68 -24.86
N VAL A 827 -49.54 45.91 -24.94
CA VAL A 827 -50.62 46.29 -25.86
C VAL A 827 -50.17 46.08 -27.30
N GLN A 828 -48.96 46.51 -27.65
CA GLN A 828 -48.42 46.30 -28.99
C GLN A 828 -48.29 44.80 -29.33
N VAL A 829 -47.74 43.98 -28.43
CA VAL A 829 -47.65 42.51 -28.61
C VAL A 829 -49.03 41.90 -28.78
N LEU A 830 -50.01 42.32 -27.98
CA LEU A 830 -51.38 41.80 -28.02
C LEU A 830 -52.06 42.12 -29.36
N GLU A 831 -51.97 43.35 -29.84
CA GLU A 831 -52.58 43.75 -31.11
C GLU A 831 -51.95 43.01 -32.30
N ILE A 832 -50.62 42.83 -32.31
CA ILE A 832 -49.94 42.04 -33.33
C ILE A 832 -50.43 40.57 -33.28
N ARG A 833 -50.46 39.95 -32.10
CA ARG A 833 -50.91 38.54 -31.95
C ARG A 833 -52.38 38.35 -32.30
N LYS A 834 -53.27 39.28 -31.92
CA LYS A 834 -54.68 39.26 -32.33
C LYS A 834 -54.83 39.29 -33.85
N ARG A 835 -54.06 40.14 -34.54
CA ARG A 835 -54.10 40.26 -36.00
C ARG A 835 -53.53 39.04 -36.71
N VAL A 836 -52.40 38.50 -36.24
CA VAL A 836 -51.67 37.41 -36.92
C VAL A 836 -52.24 36.03 -36.58
N LEU A 837 -52.58 35.77 -35.31
CA LEU A 837 -52.98 34.45 -34.81
C LEU A 837 -54.47 34.36 -34.45
N GLY A 838 -55.16 35.50 -34.34
CA GLY A 838 -56.52 35.56 -33.82
C GLY A 838 -56.58 35.62 -32.29
N PHE A 839 -57.75 36.01 -31.77
CA PHE A 839 -57.98 36.16 -30.34
C PHE A 839 -58.01 34.83 -29.57
N GLN A 840 -58.51 33.76 -30.19
CA GLN A 840 -58.64 32.44 -29.56
C GLN A 840 -57.32 31.68 -29.44
N HIS A 841 -56.25 32.18 -30.08
CA HIS A 841 -54.97 31.50 -30.08
C HIS A 841 -54.32 31.51 -28.68
N PRO A 842 -53.77 30.39 -28.19
CA PRO A 842 -53.13 30.28 -26.87
C PRO A 842 -52.18 31.42 -26.51
N LYS A 843 -51.27 31.77 -27.43
CA LYS A 843 -50.30 32.87 -27.23
C LYS A 843 -50.95 34.25 -27.09
N THR A 844 -52.12 34.47 -27.69
CA THR A 844 -52.88 35.73 -27.57
C THR A 844 -53.57 35.81 -26.21
N LEU A 845 -54.09 34.69 -25.72
CA LEU A 845 -54.68 34.58 -24.37
C LEU A 845 -53.63 34.84 -23.28
N ILE A 846 -52.43 34.25 -23.41
CA ILE A 846 -51.31 34.50 -22.49
C ILE A 846 -50.94 36.00 -22.46
N SER A 847 -50.81 36.65 -23.62
CA SER A 847 -50.54 38.09 -23.69
C SER A 847 -51.62 38.94 -23.02
N THR A 848 -52.89 38.56 -23.19
CA THR A 848 -54.03 39.25 -22.56
C THR A 848 -53.99 39.08 -21.04
N GLY A 849 -53.67 37.88 -20.55
CA GLY A 849 -53.48 37.61 -19.13
C GLY A 849 -52.34 38.43 -18.51
N ASN A 850 -51.18 38.53 -19.19
CA ASN A 850 -50.05 39.34 -18.74
C ASN A 850 -50.39 40.84 -18.68
N LEU A 851 -51.14 41.35 -19.66
CA LEU A 851 -51.64 42.73 -19.65
C LEU A 851 -52.62 42.97 -18.49
N ALA A 852 -53.50 42.01 -18.21
CA ALA A 852 -54.42 42.10 -17.08
C ALA A 852 -53.67 42.13 -15.74
N LEU A 853 -52.59 41.35 -15.59
CA LEU A 853 -51.72 41.40 -14.41
C LEU A 853 -51.05 42.78 -14.26
N THR A 854 -50.63 43.44 -15.35
CA THR A 854 -50.14 44.83 -15.31
C THR A 854 -51.20 45.78 -14.78
N TYR A 855 -52.44 45.66 -15.27
CA TYR A 855 -53.54 46.48 -14.75
C TYR A 855 -53.82 46.22 -13.28
N GLN A 856 -53.75 44.96 -12.84
CA GLN A 856 -53.91 44.60 -11.43
C GLN A 856 -52.83 45.26 -10.56
N ASN A 857 -51.55 45.14 -10.94
CA ASN A 857 -50.41 45.72 -10.20
C ASN A 857 -50.46 47.25 -10.17
N ARG A 858 -51.05 47.89 -11.19
CA ARG A 858 -51.27 49.33 -11.25
C ARG A 858 -52.52 49.80 -10.47
N GLY A 859 -53.25 48.89 -9.84
CA GLY A 859 -54.49 49.19 -9.10
C GLY A 859 -55.73 49.39 -9.98
N GLN A 860 -55.65 49.13 -11.28
CA GLN A 860 -56.78 49.20 -12.22
C GLN A 860 -57.56 47.87 -12.24
N TRP A 861 -58.03 47.42 -11.08
CA TRP A 861 -58.61 46.08 -10.89
C TRP A 861 -59.83 45.79 -11.77
N THR A 862 -60.66 46.78 -12.08
CA THR A 862 -61.84 46.61 -12.96
C THR A 862 -61.45 46.28 -14.40
N LYS A 863 -60.38 46.89 -14.93
CA LYS A 863 -59.85 46.57 -16.26
C LYS A 863 -59.21 45.18 -16.26
N ALA A 864 -58.47 44.85 -15.20
CA ALA A 864 -57.87 43.53 -15.02
C ALA A 864 -58.93 42.43 -14.99
N GLU A 865 -59.99 42.61 -14.19
CA GLU A 865 -61.13 41.70 -14.10
C GLU A 865 -61.82 41.50 -15.45
N THR A 866 -62.10 42.59 -16.17
CA THR A 866 -62.76 42.51 -17.49
C THR A 866 -61.96 41.64 -18.46
N LEU A 867 -60.63 41.83 -18.51
CA LEU A 867 -59.76 41.03 -19.37
C LEU A 867 -59.63 39.58 -18.86
N GLN A 868 -59.47 39.36 -17.56
CA GLN A 868 -59.31 38.02 -16.98
C GLN A 868 -60.58 37.17 -17.13
N VAL A 869 -61.78 37.75 -17.03
CA VAL A 869 -63.04 37.05 -17.28
C VAL A 869 -63.13 36.61 -18.75
N GLN A 870 -62.78 37.50 -19.68
CA GLN A 870 -62.74 37.17 -21.11
C GLN A 870 -61.73 36.06 -21.41
N VAL A 871 -60.52 36.12 -20.83
CA VAL A 871 -59.49 35.09 -20.97
C VAL A 871 -59.97 33.77 -20.36
N LEU A 872 -60.58 33.79 -19.19
CA LEU A 872 -61.07 32.59 -18.51
C LEU A 872 -62.15 31.87 -19.33
N GLU A 873 -63.16 32.59 -19.81
CA GLU A 873 -64.21 32.00 -20.65
C GLU A 873 -63.62 31.44 -21.94
N MET A 874 -62.66 32.11 -22.56
CA MET A 874 -61.98 31.58 -23.74
C MET A 874 -61.08 30.38 -23.44
N CYS A 875 -60.37 30.36 -22.31
CA CYS A 875 -59.57 29.20 -21.92
C CYS A 875 -60.46 27.97 -21.65
N LYS A 876 -61.65 28.16 -21.06
CA LYS A 876 -62.63 27.08 -20.89
C LYS A 876 -63.10 26.50 -22.22
N THR A 877 -63.30 27.33 -23.25
CA THR A 877 -63.75 26.86 -24.57
C THR A 877 -62.62 26.22 -25.37
N VAL A 878 -61.42 26.81 -25.35
CA VAL A 878 -60.27 26.37 -26.16
C VAL A 878 -59.59 25.15 -25.54
N PHE A 879 -59.35 25.15 -24.23
CA PHE A 879 -58.58 24.10 -23.56
C PHE A 879 -59.41 23.17 -22.68
N GLY A 880 -60.62 23.60 -22.29
CA GLY A 880 -61.46 22.89 -21.34
C GLY A 880 -61.25 23.36 -19.89
N ALA A 881 -62.24 23.05 -19.04
CA ALA A 881 -62.31 23.55 -17.67
C ALA A 881 -61.19 23.05 -16.74
N ARG A 882 -60.60 21.88 -17.03
CA ARG A 882 -59.55 21.25 -16.20
C ARG A 882 -58.13 21.49 -16.71
N HIS A 883 -57.96 22.24 -17.80
CA HIS A 883 -56.63 22.48 -18.37
C HIS A 883 -55.81 23.42 -17.48
N PRO A 884 -54.48 23.20 -17.34
CA PRO A 884 -53.61 24.05 -16.52
C PRO A 884 -53.73 25.56 -16.82
N ASP A 885 -53.80 25.95 -18.09
CA ASP A 885 -53.94 27.37 -18.46
C ASP A 885 -55.29 27.97 -18.01
N THR A 886 -56.36 27.18 -18.01
CA THR A 886 -57.66 27.59 -17.48
C THR A 886 -57.57 27.79 -15.97
N LEU A 887 -56.89 26.89 -15.26
CA LEU A 887 -56.67 26.98 -13.80
C LEU A 887 -55.80 28.19 -13.43
N ILE A 888 -54.76 28.50 -14.21
CA ILE A 888 -53.95 29.72 -14.04
C ILE A 888 -54.80 30.97 -14.24
N SER A 889 -55.66 30.99 -15.27
CA SER A 889 -56.58 32.11 -15.48
C SER A 889 -57.58 32.29 -14.33
N MET A 890 -58.10 31.21 -13.76
CA MET A 890 -58.96 31.25 -12.57
C MET A 890 -58.20 31.79 -11.34
N ALA A 891 -56.96 31.34 -11.12
CA ALA A 891 -56.13 31.80 -10.02
C ALA A 891 -55.80 33.30 -10.12
N ASN A 892 -55.50 33.79 -11.33
CA ASN A 892 -55.27 35.21 -11.58
C ASN A 892 -56.53 36.05 -11.35
N LEU A 893 -57.70 35.58 -11.78
CA LEU A 893 -58.98 36.23 -11.48
C LEU A 893 -59.28 36.27 -9.98
N ALA A 894 -59.03 35.16 -9.28
CA ALA A 894 -59.18 35.10 -7.83
C ALA A 894 -58.23 36.07 -7.11
N SER A 895 -57.00 36.23 -7.60
CA SER A 895 -56.05 37.23 -7.10
C SER A 895 -56.59 38.65 -7.28
N THR A 896 -57.21 38.97 -8.42
CA THR A 896 -57.86 40.26 -8.63
C THR A 896 -59.03 40.49 -7.68
N TYR A 897 -59.89 39.49 -7.47
CA TYR A 897 -60.96 39.57 -6.46
C TYR A 897 -60.40 39.79 -5.05
N TRP A 898 -59.31 39.10 -4.71
CA TRP A 898 -58.61 39.29 -3.46
C TRP A 898 -58.08 40.73 -3.31
N SER A 899 -57.47 41.31 -4.36
CA SER A 899 -57.03 42.72 -4.37
C SER A 899 -58.18 43.71 -4.22
N GLN A 900 -59.37 43.38 -4.74
CA GLN A 900 -60.61 44.15 -4.58
C GLN A 900 -61.27 43.95 -3.20
N LYS A 901 -60.68 43.16 -2.29
CA LYS A 901 -61.26 42.74 -0.99
C LYS A 901 -62.54 41.90 -1.12
N ARG A 902 -62.82 41.33 -2.29
CA ARG A 902 -63.90 40.35 -2.55
C ARG A 902 -63.44 38.95 -2.16
N TRP A 903 -63.07 38.75 -0.90
CA TRP A 903 -62.40 37.53 -0.43
C TRP A 903 -63.25 36.26 -0.56
N ALA A 904 -64.58 36.36 -0.45
CA ALA A 904 -65.47 35.20 -0.62
C ALA A 904 -65.45 34.65 -2.06
N GLU A 905 -65.41 35.54 -3.05
CA GLU A 905 -65.32 35.15 -4.46
C GLU A 905 -63.93 34.61 -4.81
N ALA A 906 -62.89 35.22 -4.22
CA ALA A 906 -61.52 34.73 -4.34
C ALA A 906 -61.37 33.32 -3.75
N GLU A 907 -61.93 33.07 -2.57
CA GLU A 907 -61.94 31.76 -1.91
C GLU A 907 -62.65 30.71 -2.78
N ALA A 908 -63.86 31.01 -3.27
CA ALA A 908 -64.63 30.07 -4.10
C ALA A 908 -63.84 29.61 -5.34
N LEU A 909 -63.17 30.54 -6.03
CA LEU A 909 -62.30 30.21 -7.16
C LEU A 909 -61.03 29.46 -6.74
N GLN A 910 -60.36 29.89 -5.65
CA GLN A 910 -59.12 29.26 -5.18
C GLN A 910 -59.34 27.82 -4.69
N VAL A 911 -60.45 27.54 -3.99
CA VAL A 911 -60.81 26.18 -3.58
C VAL A 911 -61.04 25.30 -4.81
N HIS A 912 -61.79 25.78 -5.80
CA HIS A 912 -62.02 25.05 -7.04
C HIS A 912 -60.71 24.76 -7.82
N VAL A 913 -59.84 25.76 -7.93
CA VAL A 913 -58.51 25.61 -8.55
C VAL A 913 -57.68 24.59 -7.78
N LEU A 914 -57.65 24.67 -6.45
CA LEU A 914 -56.86 23.78 -5.61
C LEU A 914 -57.31 22.32 -5.75
N GLU A 915 -58.61 22.05 -5.65
CA GLU A 915 -59.16 20.69 -5.82
C GLU A 915 -58.86 20.14 -7.21
N THR A 916 -59.05 20.97 -8.25
CA THR A 916 -58.77 20.53 -9.62
C THR A 916 -57.27 20.28 -9.83
N CYS A 917 -56.39 21.18 -9.36
CA CYS A 917 -54.93 20.99 -9.41
C CYS A 917 -54.49 19.71 -8.68
N LYS A 918 -55.04 19.41 -7.49
CA LYS A 918 -54.76 18.16 -6.77
C LYS A 918 -55.13 16.92 -7.59
N THR A 919 -56.25 16.96 -8.31
CA THR A 919 -56.72 15.82 -9.12
C THR A 919 -55.97 15.68 -10.45
N VAL A 920 -55.60 16.79 -11.10
CA VAL A 920 -55.02 16.80 -12.46
C VAL A 920 -53.49 16.74 -12.43
N LEU A 921 -52.87 17.53 -11.55
CA LEU A 921 -51.41 17.70 -11.49
C LEU A 921 -50.78 16.94 -10.31
N GLY A 922 -51.59 16.55 -9.33
CA GLY A 922 -51.13 15.92 -8.09
C GLY A 922 -50.88 16.95 -6.99
N VAL A 923 -50.74 16.43 -5.76
CA VAL A 923 -50.60 17.25 -4.54
C VAL A 923 -49.24 17.93 -4.42
N GLU A 924 -48.21 17.40 -5.08
CA GLU A 924 -46.82 17.88 -4.98
C GLU A 924 -46.45 18.89 -6.08
N HIS A 925 -47.31 19.06 -7.08
CA HIS A 925 -47.02 19.92 -8.22
C HIS A 925 -46.89 21.39 -7.79
N PRO A 926 -45.90 22.16 -8.30
CA PRO A 926 -45.70 23.57 -7.93
C PRO A 926 -46.96 24.43 -8.00
N ASN A 927 -47.75 24.31 -9.08
CA ASN A 927 -49.03 25.02 -9.22
C ASN A 927 -50.06 24.67 -8.13
N THR A 928 -50.09 23.42 -7.64
CA THR A 928 -50.94 23.03 -6.51
C THR A 928 -50.49 23.73 -5.23
N LEU A 929 -49.18 23.80 -5.00
CA LEU A 929 -48.58 24.46 -3.83
C LEU A 929 -48.82 25.98 -3.84
N ILE A 930 -48.69 26.62 -5.00
CA ILE A 930 -49.01 28.04 -5.19
C ILE A 930 -50.51 28.28 -4.90
N SER A 931 -51.39 27.41 -5.39
CA SER A 931 -52.83 27.51 -5.16
C SER A 931 -53.17 27.39 -3.67
N MET A 932 -52.50 26.48 -2.94
CA MET A 932 -52.62 26.36 -1.48
C MET A 932 -52.14 27.63 -0.75
N ALA A 933 -50.99 28.17 -1.15
CA ALA A 933 -50.45 29.39 -0.54
C ALA A 933 -51.36 30.61 -0.77
N ASN A 934 -51.94 30.73 -1.96
CA ASN A 934 -52.91 31.77 -2.29
C ASN A 934 -54.19 31.64 -1.46
N LEU A 935 -54.72 30.42 -1.30
CA LEU A 935 -55.88 30.15 -0.45
C LEU A 935 -55.58 30.46 1.03
N ALA A 936 -54.40 30.09 1.51
CA ALA A 936 -53.97 30.43 2.86
C ALA A 936 -53.88 31.95 3.09
N SER A 937 -53.39 32.70 2.10
CA SER A 937 -53.40 34.17 2.15
C SER A 937 -54.81 34.74 2.21
N THR A 938 -55.77 34.16 1.47
CA THR A 938 -57.18 34.56 1.57
C THR A 938 -57.76 34.29 2.96
N TYR A 939 -57.53 33.09 3.53
CA TYR A 939 -57.94 32.77 4.90
C TYR A 939 -57.31 33.71 5.93
N TRP A 940 -56.03 34.05 5.76
CA TRP A 940 -55.34 35.04 6.58
C TRP A 940 -56.06 36.40 6.56
N ASN A 941 -56.42 36.92 5.38
CA ASN A 941 -57.15 38.21 5.29
C ASN A 941 -58.59 38.15 5.83
N GLN A 942 -59.22 36.97 5.84
CA GLN A 942 -60.52 36.75 6.46
C GLN A 942 -60.46 36.57 7.99
N GLY A 943 -59.26 36.52 8.59
CA GLY A 943 -59.06 36.27 10.02
C GLY A 943 -59.11 34.78 10.41
N ARG A 944 -59.08 33.86 9.44
CA ARG A 944 -59.11 32.40 9.60
C ARG A 944 -57.69 31.85 9.69
N TRP A 945 -56.98 32.23 10.75
CA TRP A 945 -55.54 31.98 10.90
C TRP A 945 -55.18 30.50 11.04
N VAL A 946 -56.06 29.70 11.64
CA VAL A 946 -55.83 28.25 11.86
C VAL A 946 -55.85 27.50 10.54
N GLU A 947 -56.85 27.76 9.68
CA GLU A 947 -56.90 27.14 8.36
C GLU A 947 -55.76 27.60 7.45
N ALA A 948 -55.36 28.87 7.55
CA ALA A 948 -54.20 29.41 6.84
C ALA A 948 -52.88 28.72 7.28
N GLU A 949 -52.72 28.49 8.58
CA GLU A 949 -51.56 27.78 9.15
C GLU A 949 -51.47 26.34 8.63
N VAL A 950 -52.56 25.58 8.70
CA VAL A 950 -52.58 24.17 8.24
C VAL A 950 -52.14 24.07 6.78
N LEU A 951 -52.63 24.96 5.92
CA LEU A 951 -52.23 24.99 4.52
C LEU A 951 -50.75 25.39 4.35
N LEU A 952 -50.27 26.43 5.03
CA LEU A 952 -48.88 26.88 4.90
C LEU A 952 -47.86 25.90 5.47
N VAL A 953 -48.17 25.20 6.56
CA VAL A 953 -47.32 24.11 7.08
C VAL A 953 -47.18 23.00 6.04
N GLN A 954 -48.29 22.63 5.40
CA GLN A 954 -48.28 21.63 4.33
C GLN A 954 -47.48 22.12 3.10
N VAL A 955 -47.67 23.38 2.68
CA VAL A 955 -46.92 24.00 1.57
C VAL A 955 -45.44 24.05 1.90
N LEU A 956 -45.03 24.53 3.08
CA LEU A 956 -43.63 24.63 3.47
C LEU A 956 -42.95 23.25 3.48
N LYS A 957 -43.62 22.24 4.04
CA LYS A 957 -43.13 20.86 4.04
C LYS A 957 -42.91 20.36 2.61
N MET A 958 -43.89 20.57 1.73
CA MET A 958 -43.82 20.07 0.36
C MET A 958 -42.84 20.86 -0.51
N CYS A 959 -42.83 22.19 -0.45
CA CYS A 959 -41.85 23.04 -1.14
C CYS A 959 -40.42 22.70 -0.71
N LYS A 960 -40.19 22.45 0.59
CA LYS A 960 -38.88 22.01 1.08
C LYS A 960 -38.44 20.68 0.48
N THR A 961 -39.36 19.73 0.29
CA THR A 961 -39.08 18.44 -0.35
C THR A 961 -38.91 18.56 -1.87
N VAL A 962 -39.84 19.22 -2.55
CA VAL A 962 -39.92 19.28 -4.02
C VAL A 962 -38.97 20.33 -4.61
N LEU A 963 -38.97 21.54 -4.05
CA LEU A 963 -38.18 22.68 -4.54
C LEU A 963 -36.88 22.88 -3.76
N GLY A 964 -36.72 22.24 -2.60
CA GLY A 964 -35.53 22.38 -1.77
C GLY A 964 -35.64 23.57 -0.79
N PRO A 965 -34.76 23.61 0.22
CA PRO A 965 -34.89 24.55 1.33
C PRO A 965 -34.59 26.02 0.97
N VAL A 966 -33.78 26.25 -0.06
CA VAL A 966 -33.29 27.60 -0.45
C VAL A 966 -34.04 28.19 -1.64
N HIS A 967 -34.99 27.47 -2.22
CA HIS A 967 -35.75 27.97 -3.36
C HIS A 967 -36.60 29.19 -2.96
N PRO A 968 -36.71 30.22 -3.82
CA PRO A 968 -37.49 31.43 -3.51
C PRO A 968 -38.91 31.15 -2.99
N ASP A 969 -39.63 30.20 -3.60
CA ASP A 969 -40.98 29.83 -3.17
C ASP A 969 -41.03 29.14 -1.80
N THR A 970 -40.00 28.35 -1.45
CA THR A 970 -39.86 27.75 -0.10
C THR A 970 -39.63 28.85 0.94
N LEU A 971 -38.76 29.81 0.63
CA LEU A 971 -38.49 30.96 1.50
C LEU A 971 -39.71 31.86 1.67
N ALA A 972 -40.47 32.10 0.60
CA ALA A 972 -41.72 32.85 0.66
C ALA A 972 -42.77 32.14 1.53
N SER A 973 -42.91 30.82 1.38
CA SER A 973 -43.82 30.01 2.22
C SER A 973 -43.41 30.07 3.69
N LYS A 974 -42.10 30.04 3.97
CA LYS A 974 -41.52 30.17 5.30
C LYS A 974 -41.83 31.54 5.94
N ALA A 975 -41.63 32.62 5.19
CA ALA A 975 -41.93 33.98 5.64
C ALA A 975 -43.44 34.20 5.90
N ASN A 976 -44.29 33.62 5.06
CA ASN A 976 -45.74 33.66 5.25
C ASN A 976 -46.15 32.92 6.53
N LEU A 977 -45.59 31.73 6.79
CA LEU A 977 -45.87 30.96 8.01
C LEU A 977 -45.35 31.68 9.28
N ALA A 978 -44.14 32.25 9.23
CA ALA A 978 -43.60 33.06 10.32
C ALA A 978 -44.48 34.27 10.64
N SER A 979 -45.07 34.89 9.62
CA SER A 979 -46.02 36.00 9.80
C SER A 979 -47.30 35.56 10.51
N ILE A 980 -47.81 34.35 10.24
CA ILE A 980 -48.95 33.78 10.97
C ILE A 980 -48.60 33.56 12.44
N TYR A 981 -47.48 32.90 12.71
CA TYR A 981 -47.04 32.66 14.09
C TYR A 981 -46.85 33.95 14.88
N ARG A 982 -46.30 34.99 14.26
CA ARG A 982 -46.18 36.32 14.89
C ARG A 982 -47.53 36.91 15.28
N ILE A 983 -48.55 36.80 14.42
CA ILE A 983 -49.91 37.32 14.68
C ILE A 983 -50.62 36.50 15.75
N GLN A 984 -50.37 35.20 15.81
CA GLN A 984 -50.87 34.30 16.86
C GLN A 984 -50.12 34.44 18.20
N GLY A 985 -49.08 35.28 18.29
CA GLY A 985 -48.25 35.45 19.50
C GLY A 985 -47.21 34.34 19.73
N ARG A 986 -47.01 33.42 18.78
CA ARG A 986 -46.04 32.31 18.82
C ARG A 986 -44.66 32.76 18.32
N LEU A 987 -44.04 33.69 19.05
CA LEU A 987 -42.80 34.34 18.61
C LEU A 987 -41.60 33.39 18.45
N ALA A 988 -41.46 32.41 19.35
CA ALA A 988 -40.36 31.44 19.28
C ALA A 988 -40.42 30.55 18.01
N GLU A 989 -41.62 30.19 17.57
CA GLU A 989 -41.81 29.41 16.34
C GLU A 989 -41.62 30.26 15.09
N ALA A 990 -41.96 31.54 15.15
CA ALA A 990 -41.66 32.50 14.09
C ALA A 990 -40.15 32.76 13.96
N GLU A 991 -39.40 32.75 15.07
CA GLU A 991 -37.94 32.93 15.08
C GLU A 991 -37.19 31.67 14.58
N ALA A 992 -37.72 30.47 14.85
CA ALA A 992 -37.16 29.23 14.35
C ALA A 992 -37.27 29.05 12.82
N LEU A 993 -38.19 29.79 12.19
CA LEU A 993 -38.35 29.89 10.74
C LEU A 993 -37.51 31.08 10.23
#